data_AF-A0A955DUR3-F1
#
_entry.id   AF-A0A955DUR3-F1
#
_cell.length_a   1.000
_cell.length_b   1.000
_cell.length_c   1.000
_cell.angle_alpha   90.00
_cell.angle_beta   90.00
_cell.angle_gamma   90.00
#
_symmetry.space_group_name_H-M   'P 1'
#
loop_
_entity.id
_entity.type
_entity.pdbx_description
1 polymer ?
#
loop_
_entity_poly.entity_id
_entity_poly.type
_entity_poly.pdbx_seq_one_letter_code
_entity_poly.pdbx_strand_id
1 'polypeptide(L)'
;MRRALLLCLATGTTTAVGQVIDWAAPLDGSWNAPANWNPADVPDLTTDEAILGLVGPYTVFSDVHSFIGRLSITNDEARLHLPSGRIFRVMSGLTNEGTILVNDTASIFNASLLVTSDATIDGTGSIVLNAGNETADAGVATEGDVWITHASGHTVRGGGQIRGQWINQGLFLGDASVMPLELNFATVDNTSGTLRADPGNMGYNGATLIGGVLESQNGGAHRVYGTDSTFDGVQNLGEIQILSGEVLGMRGSGLVNDGLIHVNSSQNIYNATLLFLEPCTLGGSGDILLDGATEAADANLTASAGITGTIGPDQTVRGNGQVVATATDAVIHNEGTIKGDVPGSGLVVRGTITQSGTMLADVGNVVLIGADVTGGMIDGQNGGRVYTQSEWCTFDGVTNLGDAGMAAGSVLSIVGDGFTNDGAFVVDFNGLIYNTTLRFDADATIGGSGVITLNGATEAADAQVLVASGFTGVNGAGHTIDGNGRIDALAGTLRNEGTILGNVPGGRMWLYGTIDQATGGLVRAAAGHVGLSGAQVTGGTIGGMGGGMIEIGGNPSIIDDLRIDGDVGVWGGADLAIGPAGVVNDGRLVISSDGTHYNAIVRANESTTITGSGSIELVSPTDIRDSHLYASPGAALFIGQQQTVRGTGWLDGDLRMQGTLAPGFSVGRLDLDGTLTMAPTSLYDVEMASATSYDRITGDGAVVLEGDMRLTPIDGYAPQWGDTFEVIRATTVTGEFDEVSAPPLAGNLVYRVLYSSDHVDVVVTCPPDVTEPYGEIDIFDVIRYLELFEAQDPDADLASPLGVFDIFDLIT
;
A
#
# COMPACT_ATOMS: atom_id res chain seq x y z
N MET A 1 107.82 14.70 13.60
CA MET A 1 106.37 14.67 13.86
C MET A 1 105.67 15.43 12.75
N ARG A 2 104.75 14.76 12.07
CA ARG A 2 103.88 15.30 11.00
C ARG A 2 102.87 16.29 11.57
N ARG A 3 102.62 17.42 10.90
CA ARG A 3 101.33 18.14 10.91
C ARG A 3 101.07 18.72 9.52
N ALA A 4 99.86 18.46 9.04
CA ALA A 4 99.42 18.55 7.66
C ALA A 4 99.10 19.98 7.21
N LEU A 5 99.36 20.24 5.92
CA LEU A 5 98.91 21.40 5.16
C LEU A 5 97.45 21.14 4.76
N LEU A 6 96.51 21.94 5.27
CA LEU A 6 95.11 21.91 4.82
C LEU A 6 94.99 22.85 3.62
N LEU A 7 94.94 22.26 2.42
CA LEU A 7 94.63 22.95 1.17
C LEU A 7 93.11 23.08 1.08
N CYS A 8 92.58 24.26 1.39
CA CYS A 8 91.16 24.56 1.18
C CYS A 8 90.94 24.81 -0.32
N LEU A 9 90.50 23.80 -1.06
CA LEU A 9 89.87 24.01 -2.36
C LEU A 9 88.50 24.63 -2.10
N ALA A 10 88.37 25.93 -2.37
CA ALA A 10 87.07 26.54 -2.57
C ALA A 10 86.55 26.05 -3.93
N THR A 11 85.78 24.96 -3.93
CA THR A 11 84.90 24.63 -5.05
C THR A 11 83.78 25.65 -5.04
N GLY A 12 83.90 26.70 -5.85
CA GLY A 12 82.81 27.63 -6.12
C GLY A 12 81.66 26.86 -6.76
N THR A 13 80.63 26.54 -5.97
CA THR A 13 79.33 26.16 -6.51
C THR A 13 78.71 27.43 -7.07
N THR A 14 78.87 27.68 -8.36
CA THR A 14 78.06 28.68 -9.06
C THR A 14 76.62 28.18 -9.03
N THR A 15 75.79 28.77 -8.18
CA THR A 15 74.35 28.69 -8.34
C THR A 15 74.03 29.30 -9.70
N ALA A 16 73.44 28.51 -10.60
CA ALA A 16 72.94 29.03 -11.88
C ALA A 16 71.99 30.20 -11.57
N VAL A 17 72.27 31.36 -12.16
CA VAL A 17 71.42 32.54 -12.02
C VAL A 17 70.35 32.40 -13.09
N GLY A 18 69.08 32.35 -12.69
CA GLY A 18 67.97 32.34 -13.64
C GLY A 18 68.00 33.53 -14.57
N GLN A 19 67.75 33.28 -15.86
CA GLN A 19 67.76 34.30 -16.90
C GLN A 19 66.37 34.46 -17.52
N VAL A 20 66.01 35.70 -17.87
CA VAL A 20 64.86 36.01 -18.72
C VAL A 20 65.31 35.95 -20.18
N ILE A 21 64.64 35.15 -21.00
CA ILE A 21 65.04 34.84 -22.38
C ILE A 21 63.84 35.07 -23.30
N ASP A 22 63.91 36.11 -24.13
CA ASP A 22 62.84 36.50 -25.06
C ASP A 22 62.97 35.80 -26.41
N TRP A 23 61.86 35.49 -27.06
CA TRP A 23 61.89 35.10 -28.48
C TRP A 23 62.46 36.26 -29.33
N ALA A 24 63.34 35.96 -30.28
CA ALA A 24 64.17 36.99 -30.93
C ALA A 24 63.48 37.71 -32.11
N ALA A 25 62.54 37.05 -32.80
CA ALA A 25 61.81 37.61 -33.95
C ALA A 25 60.44 36.94 -34.11
N PRO A 26 59.39 37.63 -34.62
CA PRO A 26 58.06 37.06 -34.80
C PRO A 26 58.03 36.14 -36.03
N LEU A 27 58.82 35.07 -35.98
CA LEU A 27 58.99 34.07 -37.02
C LEU A 27 58.82 32.69 -36.38
N ASP A 28 58.26 31.77 -37.15
CA ASP A 28 58.18 30.36 -36.77
C ASP A 28 59.59 29.78 -36.57
N GLY A 29 59.77 28.96 -35.55
CA GLY A 29 61.09 28.39 -35.27
C GLY A 29 61.11 27.30 -34.20
N SER A 30 62.22 26.56 -34.16
CA SER A 30 62.50 25.56 -33.13
C SER A 30 62.89 26.23 -31.81
N TRP A 31 62.32 25.75 -30.70
CA TRP A 31 62.69 26.10 -29.32
C TRP A 31 64.18 25.88 -29.07
N ASN A 32 64.75 24.82 -29.63
CA ASN A 32 66.10 24.39 -29.34
C ASN A 32 67.18 25.07 -30.21
N ALA A 33 66.82 26.11 -30.96
CA ALA A 33 67.77 26.90 -31.73
C ALA A 33 68.15 28.18 -30.95
N PRO A 34 69.39 28.31 -30.43
CA PRO A 34 69.80 29.47 -29.63
C PRO A 34 69.62 30.81 -30.35
N ALA A 35 69.76 30.83 -31.69
CA ALA A 35 69.59 32.04 -32.48
C ALA A 35 68.15 32.58 -32.53
N ASN A 36 67.17 31.78 -32.11
CA ASN A 36 65.77 32.21 -32.01
C ASN A 36 65.44 32.87 -30.67
N TRP A 37 66.40 32.97 -29.76
CA TRP A 37 66.26 33.56 -28.45
C TRP A 37 67.14 34.81 -28.29
N ASN A 38 66.74 35.73 -27.41
CA ASN A 38 67.47 36.92 -27.04
C ASN A 38 67.56 37.03 -25.49
N PRO A 39 68.77 36.96 -24.92
CA PRO A 39 70.05 36.68 -25.60
C PRO A 39 70.05 35.27 -26.20
N ALA A 40 70.99 34.98 -27.10
CA ALA A 40 71.04 33.73 -27.88
C ALA A 40 71.41 32.50 -27.03
N ASP A 41 70.46 32.08 -26.20
CA ASP A 41 70.54 31.01 -25.22
C ASP A 41 69.19 30.27 -25.18
N VAL A 42 69.21 28.94 -25.13
CA VAL A 42 67.96 28.16 -25.14
C VAL A 42 67.47 28.05 -23.69
N PRO A 43 66.20 28.38 -23.39
CA PRO A 43 65.67 28.17 -22.05
C PRO A 43 65.62 26.67 -21.73
N ASP A 44 66.46 26.24 -20.78
CA ASP A 44 66.65 24.83 -20.41
C ASP A 44 66.98 24.58 -18.92
N LEU A 45 67.01 25.64 -18.10
CA LEU A 45 67.19 25.54 -16.65
C LEU A 45 65.89 25.82 -15.90
N THR A 46 65.71 25.16 -14.76
CA THR A 46 64.57 25.38 -13.84
C THR A 46 64.51 26.79 -13.24
N THR A 47 65.51 27.62 -13.51
CA THR A 47 65.57 29.02 -13.08
C THR A 47 65.25 29.99 -14.21
N ASP A 48 65.14 29.52 -15.46
CA ASP A 48 64.91 30.39 -16.62
C ASP A 48 63.44 30.77 -16.80
N GLU A 49 63.21 31.97 -17.31
CA GLU A 49 61.91 32.44 -17.79
C GLU A 49 61.97 32.62 -19.31
N ALA A 50 61.16 31.85 -20.04
CA ALA A 50 61.02 31.98 -21.48
C ALA A 50 59.85 32.91 -21.82
N ILE A 51 60.08 33.97 -22.61
CA ILE A 51 59.05 34.96 -22.98
C ILE A 51 58.71 34.89 -24.47
N LEU A 52 57.44 34.66 -24.78
CA LEU A 52 56.86 34.77 -26.11
C LEU A 52 55.94 36.01 -26.18
N GLY A 53 56.55 37.20 -26.32
CA GLY A 53 55.84 38.49 -26.23
C GLY A 53 55.95 39.41 -27.44
N LEU A 54 56.39 38.90 -28.58
CA LEU A 54 56.50 39.71 -29.80
C LEU A 54 55.13 39.92 -30.45
N VAL A 55 54.95 41.02 -31.18
CA VAL A 55 53.68 41.32 -31.85
C VAL A 55 53.54 40.54 -33.16
N GLY A 56 52.35 40.01 -33.42
CA GLY A 56 51.98 39.27 -34.62
C GLY A 56 52.10 37.76 -34.47
N PRO A 57 51.60 36.98 -35.44
CA PRO A 57 51.52 35.52 -35.30
C PRO A 57 52.87 34.85 -35.55
N TYR A 58 53.22 33.90 -34.69
CA TYR A 58 54.35 32.99 -34.88
C TYR A 58 54.18 31.71 -34.07
N THR A 59 54.84 30.64 -34.51
CA THR A 59 54.78 29.31 -33.91
C THR A 59 56.16 28.86 -33.44
N VAL A 60 56.28 28.58 -32.14
CA VAL A 60 57.48 27.99 -31.54
C VAL A 60 57.26 26.49 -31.40
N PHE A 61 58.15 25.68 -31.98
CA PHE A 61 58.09 24.22 -31.89
C PHE A 61 59.07 23.73 -30.82
N SER A 62 58.57 23.21 -29.70
CA SER A 62 59.42 22.57 -28.69
C SER A 62 59.73 21.12 -29.06
N ASP A 63 60.66 20.96 -29.99
CA ASP A 63 61.07 19.68 -30.56
C ASP A 63 61.99 18.84 -29.65
N VAL A 64 62.17 19.24 -28.40
CA VAL A 64 62.97 18.58 -27.35
C VAL A 64 62.17 18.40 -26.05
N HIS A 65 62.70 17.62 -25.10
CA HIS A 65 62.21 17.70 -23.73
C HIS A 65 62.75 18.97 -23.09
N SER A 66 61.87 19.82 -22.58
CA SER A 66 62.25 21.08 -21.92
C SER A 66 61.97 21.00 -20.43
N PHE A 67 62.81 21.65 -19.62
CA PHE A 67 62.52 21.89 -18.20
C PHE A 67 62.96 23.30 -17.81
N ILE A 68 61.99 24.18 -17.66
CA ILE A 68 62.24 25.59 -17.39
C ILE A 68 61.61 26.04 -16.08
N GLY A 69 62.03 27.21 -15.59
CA GLY A 69 61.40 27.85 -14.44
C GLY A 69 59.99 28.32 -14.75
N ARG A 70 59.86 29.27 -15.67
CA ARG A 70 58.60 29.92 -16.02
C ARG A 70 58.43 30.06 -17.53
N LEU A 71 57.20 29.94 -18.02
CA LEU A 71 56.82 30.29 -19.39
C LEU A 71 55.86 31.48 -19.37
N SER A 72 56.15 32.52 -20.15
CA SER A 72 55.35 33.75 -20.25
C SER A 72 55.03 34.03 -21.72
N ILE A 73 53.88 33.57 -22.18
CA ILE A 73 53.31 33.91 -23.50
C ILE A 73 52.39 35.12 -23.31
N THR A 74 52.88 36.30 -23.67
CA THR A 74 52.15 37.58 -23.53
C THR A 74 51.56 38.07 -24.85
N ASN A 75 51.85 37.39 -25.96
CA ASN A 75 51.23 37.59 -27.27
C ASN A 75 50.07 36.61 -27.47
N ASP A 76 48.88 37.13 -27.74
CA ASP A 76 47.64 36.37 -27.99
C ASP A 76 47.64 35.63 -29.34
N GLU A 77 48.49 36.05 -30.28
CA GLU A 77 48.66 35.40 -31.57
C GLU A 77 49.80 34.34 -31.58
N ALA A 78 50.57 34.22 -30.50
CA ALA A 78 51.67 33.26 -30.41
C ALA A 78 51.17 31.83 -30.16
N ARG A 79 51.83 30.86 -30.82
CA ARG A 79 51.58 29.44 -30.62
C ARG A 79 52.84 28.72 -30.12
N LEU A 80 52.72 27.92 -29.07
CA LEU A 80 53.73 26.96 -28.65
C LEU A 80 53.23 25.55 -29.00
N HIS A 81 53.90 24.88 -29.93
CA HIS A 81 53.61 23.50 -30.29
C HIS A 81 54.52 22.55 -29.52
N LEU A 82 53.92 21.57 -28.85
CA LEU A 82 54.61 20.44 -28.25
C LEU A 82 54.37 19.21 -29.15
N PRO A 83 55.38 18.80 -29.95
CA PRO A 83 55.24 17.64 -30.81
C PRO A 83 55.02 16.34 -30.05
N SER A 84 54.48 15.33 -30.73
CA SER A 84 54.24 14.01 -30.15
C SER A 84 55.53 13.41 -29.55
N GLY A 85 55.42 12.74 -28.40
CA GLY A 85 56.58 12.17 -27.70
C GLY A 85 57.44 13.19 -26.93
N ARG A 86 56.99 14.45 -26.78
CA ARG A 86 57.70 15.49 -26.03
C ARG A 86 57.08 15.78 -24.68
N ILE A 87 57.93 16.12 -23.72
CA ILE A 87 57.50 16.56 -22.39
C ILE A 87 58.07 17.94 -22.16
N PHE A 88 57.20 18.89 -21.88
CA PHE A 88 57.56 20.25 -21.55
C PHE A 88 57.27 20.48 -20.06
N ARG A 89 58.31 20.67 -19.25
CA ARG A 89 58.19 20.92 -17.82
C ARG A 89 58.33 22.40 -17.49
N VAL A 90 57.47 22.88 -16.62
CA VAL A 90 57.52 24.22 -16.05
C VAL A 90 57.51 24.10 -14.53
N MET A 91 58.42 24.78 -13.85
CA MET A 91 58.54 24.69 -12.40
C MET A 91 57.54 25.60 -11.68
N SER A 92 57.58 26.92 -11.92
CA SER A 92 57.04 27.93 -11.00
C SER A 92 55.83 28.74 -11.52
N GLY A 93 55.42 28.59 -12.78
CA GLY A 93 54.28 29.33 -13.32
C GLY A 93 54.20 29.37 -14.84
N LEU A 94 52.99 29.57 -15.35
CA LEU A 94 52.71 29.74 -16.77
C LEU A 94 51.76 30.93 -16.95
N THR A 95 52.19 31.96 -17.68
CA THR A 95 51.28 32.97 -18.21
C THR A 95 51.05 32.70 -19.68
N ASN A 96 49.79 32.59 -20.09
CA ASN A 96 49.42 32.24 -21.44
C ASN A 96 48.27 33.11 -21.96
N GLU A 97 48.60 34.09 -22.80
CA GLU A 97 47.64 34.83 -23.63
C GLU A 97 47.40 34.15 -24.99
N GLY A 98 48.33 33.29 -25.43
CA GLY A 98 48.31 32.65 -26.75
C GLY A 98 47.74 31.23 -26.74
N THR A 99 48.32 30.34 -27.56
CA THR A 99 47.92 28.93 -27.64
C THR A 99 49.08 27.99 -27.38
N ILE A 100 48.91 27.03 -26.47
CA ILE A 100 49.83 25.90 -26.29
C ILE A 100 49.15 24.66 -26.86
N LEU A 101 49.65 24.14 -27.97
CA LEU A 101 49.12 22.94 -28.62
C LEU A 101 49.95 21.71 -28.20
N VAL A 102 49.31 20.78 -27.49
CA VAL A 102 49.94 19.53 -27.02
C VAL A 102 49.61 18.40 -27.98
N ASN A 103 50.63 17.70 -28.46
CA ASN A 103 50.55 16.70 -29.52
C ASN A 103 50.07 17.31 -30.86
N ASP A 104 50.85 18.24 -31.38
CA ASP A 104 50.53 19.00 -32.59
C ASP A 104 50.22 18.16 -33.85
N THR A 105 50.65 16.90 -33.85
CA THR A 105 50.50 15.94 -34.96
C THR A 105 49.39 14.93 -34.73
N ALA A 106 48.69 14.97 -33.59
CA ALA A 106 47.69 13.97 -33.18
C ALA A 106 48.21 12.53 -33.34
N SER A 107 49.49 12.31 -33.00
CA SER A 107 50.10 10.98 -33.13
C SER A 107 49.83 10.14 -31.87
N ILE A 108 50.10 8.84 -31.96
CA ILE A 108 49.96 7.87 -30.85
C ILE A 108 51.07 7.97 -29.79
N PHE A 109 51.98 8.96 -29.91
CA PHE A 109 53.06 9.15 -28.96
C PHE A 109 52.73 10.27 -27.99
N ASN A 110 52.67 9.92 -26.71
CA ASN A 110 52.28 10.82 -25.63
C ASN A 110 53.11 12.11 -25.63
N ALA A 111 52.45 13.26 -25.73
CA ALA A 111 53.02 14.55 -25.42
C ALA A 111 52.41 15.11 -24.14
N SER A 112 53.21 15.81 -23.33
CA SER A 112 52.71 16.35 -22.07
C SER A 112 53.30 17.71 -21.70
N LEU A 113 52.43 18.60 -21.24
CA LEU A 113 52.79 19.75 -20.43
C LEU A 113 52.71 19.36 -18.96
N LEU A 114 53.78 19.61 -18.20
CA LEU A 114 53.91 19.13 -16.85
C LEU A 114 54.36 20.25 -15.92
N VAL A 115 53.64 20.44 -14.82
CA VAL A 115 54.01 21.41 -13.79
C VAL A 115 54.56 20.68 -12.58
N THR A 116 55.73 21.10 -12.12
CA THR A 116 56.51 20.34 -11.11
C THR A 116 56.55 20.99 -9.72
N SER A 117 55.94 22.17 -9.54
CA SER A 117 55.70 22.77 -8.21
C SER A 117 54.43 23.61 -8.21
N ASP A 118 53.92 23.96 -7.02
CA ASP A 118 52.69 24.74 -6.90
C ASP A 118 52.79 26.03 -7.72
N ALA A 119 51.85 26.22 -8.64
CA ALA A 119 51.94 27.26 -9.65
C ALA A 119 50.56 27.70 -10.15
N THR A 120 50.53 28.83 -10.84
CA THR A 120 49.34 29.33 -11.53
C THR A 120 49.55 29.24 -13.04
N ILE A 121 48.50 28.80 -13.75
CA ILE A 121 48.31 28.97 -15.19
C ILE A 121 47.33 30.13 -15.36
N ASP A 122 47.83 31.32 -15.74
CA ASP A 122 47.03 32.53 -15.96
C ASP A 122 47.08 33.04 -17.40
N GLY A 123 46.39 34.15 -17.67
CA GLY A 123 46.18 34.72 -19.00
C GLY A 123 44.83 34.33 -19.62
N THR A 124 44.56 34.84 -20.83
CA THR A 124 43.31 34.62 -21.57
C THR A 124 43.41 33.57 -22.69
N GLY A 125 44.59 32.98 -22.82
CA GLY A 125 44.92 32.00 -23.84
C GLY A 125 44.35 30.62 -23.58
N SER A 126 44.83 29.65 -24.37
CA SER A 126 44.40 28.26 -24.25
C SER A 126 45.54 27.25 -24.28
N ILE A 127 45.34 26.14 -23.55
CA ILE A 127 46.04 24.88 -23.77
C ILE A 127 45.09 23.98 -24.57
N VAL A 128 45.52 23.52 -25.74
CA VAL A 128 44.75 22.64 -26.62
C VAL A 128 45.39 21.26 -26.60
N LEU A 129 44.66 20.26 -26.09
CA LEU A 129 45.06 18.86 -26.13
C LEU A 129 44.54 18.21 -27.42
N ASN A 130 45.43 17.57 -28.17
CA ASN A 130 45.11 16.99 -29.47
C ASN A 130 45.52 15.51 -29.50
N ALA A 131 44.86 14.69 -28.69
CA ALA A 131 45.08 13.24 -28.64
C ALA A 131 44.72 12.57 -29.98
N GLY A 132 45.50 11.55 -30.36
CA GLY A 132 45.37 10.85 -31.64
C GLY A 132 44.42 9.66 -31.59
N ASN A 133 44.71 8.69 -30.72
CA ASN A 133 44.04 7.39 -30.63
C ASN A 133 43.58 7.04 -29.22
N GLU A 134 44.23 7.56 -28.18
CA GLU A 134 43.77 7.45 -26.80
C GLU A 134 44.00 8.77 -26.06
N THR A 135 43.23 9.03 -25.00
CA THR A 135 43.31 10.29 -24.24
C THR A 135 44.73 10.56 -23.69
N ALA A 136 45.52 9.52 -23.44
CA ALA A 136 46.90 9.63 -22.95
C ALA A 136 47.89 10.23 -23.97
N ASP A 137 47.54 10.29 -25.26
CA ASP A 137 48.40 10.81 -26.33
C ASP A 137 48.70 12.32 -26.17
N ALA A 138 47.81 13.08 -25.53
CA ALA A 138 48.00 14.49 -25.23
C ALA A 138 47.58 14.77 -23.78
N GLY A 139 48.49 15.31 -22.97
CA GLY A 139 48.22 15.51 -21.55
C GLY A 139 48.70 16.83 -20.97
N VAL A 140 47.99 17.28 -19.94
CA VAL A 140 48.49 18.28 -18.98
C VAL A 140 48.39 17.70 -17.58
N ALA A 141 49.45 17.82 -16.79
CA ALA A 141 49.51 17.14 -15.49
C ALA A 141 50.36 17.88 -14.46
N THR A 142 50.26 17.44 -13.21
CA THR A 142 51.23 17.73 -12.14
C THR A 142 52.09 16.51 -11.82
N GLU A 143 53.30 16.73 -11.28
CA GLU A 143 54.12 15.68 -10.67
C GLU A 143 53.94 15.67 -9.14
N GLY A 144 53.56 14.53 -8.56
CA GLY A 144 53.41 14.37 -7.11
C GLY A 144 52.22 15.13 -6.52
N ASP A 145 52.34 15.55 -5.26
CA ASP A 145 51.31 16.29 -4.51
C ASP A 145 51.38 17.81 -4.79
N VAL A 146 51.39 18.18 -6.06
CA VAL A 146 51.48 19.57 -6.54
C VAL A 146 50.11 20.05 -6.99
N TRP A 147 49.72 21.23 -6.52
CA TRP A 147 48.48 21.92 -6.91
C TRP A 147 48.73 23.01 -7.96
N ILE A 148 48.03 22.94 -9.09
CA ILE A 148 47.98 24.03 -10.08
C ILE A 148 46.71 24.84 -9.90
N THR A 149 46.82 26.16 -9.86
CA THR A 149 45.67 27.05 -10.05
C THR A 149 45.49 27.36 -11.54
N HIS A 150 44.38 26.95 -12.13
CA HIS A 150 43.97 27.33 -13.48
C HIS A 150 43.06 28.56 -13.39
N ALA A 151 43.57 29.73 -13.76
CA ALA A 151 42.92 31.01 -13.51
C ALA A 151 41.70 31.27 -14.41
N SER A 152 40.80 32.15 -13.99
CA SER A 152 39.47 32.35 -14.59
C SER A 152 39.42 32.88 -16.02
N GLY A 153 40.51 33.46 -16.52
CA GLY A 153 40.61 33.89 -17.92
C GLY A 153 41.01 32.77 -18.88
N HIS A 154 41.59 31.69 -18.38
CA HIS A 154 42.28 30.70 -19.20
C HIS A 154 41.38 29.51 -19.56
N THR A 155 41.70 28.85 -20.67
CA THR A 155 40.98 27.65 -21.14
C THR A 155 41.91 26.46 -21.35
N VAL A 156 41.55 25.28 -20.85
CA VAL A 156 42.11 23.99 -21.29
C VAL A 156 41.05 23.28 -22.11
N ARG A 157 41.36 22.93 -23.36
CA ARG A 157 40.37 22.42 -24.32
C ARG A 157 40.90 21.27 -25.19
N GLY A 158 40.02 20.65 -25.97
CA GLY A 158 40.35 19.62 -26.94
C GLY A 158 39.99 18.20 -26.47
N GLY A 159 40.83 17.23 -26.81
CA GLY A 159 40.71 15.82 -26.40
C GLY A 159 42.05 15.31 -25.89
N GLY A 160 42.08 14.74 -24.69
CA GLY A 160 43.31 14.37 -24.00
C GLY A 160 43.11 14.22 -22.49
N GLN A 161 44.19 14.01 -21.73
CA GLN A 161 44.14 13.79 -20.28
C GLN A 161 44.57 15.02 -19.46
N ILE A 162 43.79 15.32 -18.43
CA ILE A 162 44.17 16.16 -17.30
C ILE A 162 44.41 15.25 -16.10
N ARG A 163 45.59 15.36 -15.47
CA ARG A 163 46.00 14.52 -14.33
C ARG A 163 46.52 15.37 -13.17
N GLY A 164 46.49 14.82 -11.96
CA GLY A 164 47.02 15.47 -10.77
C GLY A 164 46.02 16.36 -10.04
N GLN A 165 46.51 17.35 -9.29
CA GLN A 165 45.69 18.17 -8.39
C GLN A 165 45.53 19.60 -8.95
N TRP A 166 44.28 20.06 -9.06
CA TRP A 166 43.92 21.31 -9.72
C TRP A 166 42.95 22.14 -8.89
N ILE A 167 43.21 23.45 -8.81
CA ILE A 167 42.22 24.47 -8.45
C ILE A 167 41.75 25.09 -9.77
N ASN A 168 40.62 24.63 -10.29
CA ASN A 168 40.03 25.17 -11.51
C ASN A 168 39.15 26.38 -11.21
N GLN A 169 39.57 27.54 -11.72
CA GLN A 169 38.79 28.78 -11.76
C GLN A 169 38.43 29.18 -13.20
N GLY A 170 39.09 28.58 -14.19
CA GLY A 170 38.87 28.79 -15.62
C GLY A 170 37.94 27.76 -16.24
N LEU A 171 38.09 27.59 -17.56
CA LEU A 171 37.26 26.69 -18.36
C LEU A 171 38.02 25.43 -18.77
N PHE A 172 37.51 24.26 -18.37
CA PHE A 172 37.84 23.00 -19.02
C PHE A 172 36.78 22.68 -20.07
N LEU A 173 37.18 22.55 -21.34
CA LEU A 173 36.27 22.46 -22.48
C LEU A 173 36.56 21.22 -23.33
N GLY A 174 35.71 20.20 -23.21
CA GLY A 174 35.72 19.06 -24.11
C GLY A 174 35.05 19.41 -25.42
N ASP A 175 35.84 19.73 -26.45
CA ASP A 175 35.31 20.14 -27.76
C ASP A 175 35.87 19.33 -28.95
N ALA A 176 36.68 18.30 -28.66
CA ALA A 176 37.11 17.35 -29.66
C ALA A 176 35.98 16.36 -30.00
N SER A 177 35.77 16.14 -31.30
CA SER A 177 34.70 15.27 -31.81
C SER A 177 34.91 13.76 -31.60
N VAL A 178 36.15 13.35 -31.28
CA VAL A 178 36.53 11.92 -31.18
C VAL A 178 36.89 11.53 -29.76
N MET A 179 37.82 12.26 -29.14
CA MET A 179 38.33 11.95 -27.80
C MET A 179 37.74 12.93 -26.77
N PRO A 180 37.36 12.45 -25.57
CA PRO A 180 36.97 13.35 -24.50
C PRO A 180 38.17 14.14 -23.97
N LEU A 181 37.88 15.29 -23.34
CA LEU A 181 38.80 15.89 -22.37
C LEU A 181 38.58 15.17 -21.03
N GLU A 182 39.53 14.31 -20.67
CA GLU A 182 39.39 13.35 -19.57
C GLU A 182 40.12 13.82 -18.31
N LEU A 183 39.40 13.90 -17.19
CA LEU A 183 39.98 13.94 -15.87
C LEU A 183 40.36 12.50 -15.46
N ASN A 184 41.64 12.18 -15.50
CA ASN A 184 42.15 10.83 -15.25
C ASN A 184 42.88 10.77 -13.90
N PHE A 185 42.29 10.11 -12.91
CA PHE A 185 42.79 10.09 -11.52
C PHE A 185 43.13 11.49 -10.98
N ALA A 186 42.40 12.51 -11.46
CA ALA A 186 42.62 13.90 -11.10
C ALA A 186 41.74 14.29 -9.92
N THR A 187 42.27 15.12 -9.04
CA THR A 187 41.51 15.81 -7.99
C THR A 187 41.37 17.27 -8.40
N VAL A 188 40.15 17.73 -8.64
CA VAL A 188 39.87 19.08 -9.13
C VAL A 188 38.94 19.78 -8.15
N ASP A 189 39.46 20.79 -7.46
CA ASP A 189 38.65 21.83 -6.83
C ASP A 189 38.17 22.79 -7.92
N ASN A 190 36.95 22.60 -8.36
CA ASN A 190 36.28 23.34 -9.40
C ASN A 190 35.30 24.39 -8.84
N THR A 191 35.35 24.70 -7.53
CA THR A 191 34.37 25.58 -6.86
C THR A 191 34.12 26.92 -7.56
N SER A 192 35.14 27.47 -8.25
CA SER A 192 35.03 28.73 -9.02
C SER A 192 35.17 28.56 -10.53
N GLY A 193 35.13 27.32 -11.03
CA GLY A 193 35.38 26.97 -12.42
C GLY A 193 34.19 26.34 -13.13
N THR A 194 34.37 26.12 -14.42
CA THR A 194 33.38 25.47 -15.29
C THR A 194 34.03 24.34 -16.07
N LEU A 195 33.36 23.19 -16.12
CA LEU A 195 33.65 22.11 -17.05
C LEU A 195 32.53 22.09 -18.08
N ARG A 196 32.86 22.25 -19.36
CA ARG A 196 31.88 22.26 -20.46
C ARG A 196 32.18 21.16 -21.47
N ALA A 197 31.14 20.43 -21.86
CA ALA A 197 31.16 19.51 -22.99
C ALA A 197 30.46 20.18 -24.20
N ASP A 198 31.22 20.54 -25.25
CA ASP A 198 30.71 21.30 -26.41
C ASP A 198 31.62 21.24 -27.65
N PRO A 199 31.25 20.56 -28.76
CA PRO A 199 30.30 19.45 -28.87
C PRO A 199 30.94 18.11 -28.44
N GLY A 200 32.21 18.14 -28.02
CA GLY A 200 32.95 17.00 -27.48
C GLY A 200 32.48 16.64 -26.08
N ASN A 201 33.09 15.60 -25.51
CA ASN A 201 32.72 15.10 -24.19
C ASN A 201 33.75 15.48 -23.12
N MET A 202 33.29 15.67 -21.90
CA MET A 202 34.14 15.63 -20.70
C MET A 202 34.15 14.20 -20.17
N GLY A 203 35.32 13.66 -19.81
CA GLY A 203 35.47 12.30 -19.27
C GLY A 203 35.91 12.30 -17.81
N TYR A 204 35.44 11.33 -17.04
CA TYR A 204 35.80 11.13 -15.62
C TYR A 204 36.19 9.68 -15.41
N ASN A 205 37.45 9.43 -15.08
CA ASN A 205 38.00 8.10 -14.84
C ASN A 205 38.84 8.14 -13.56
N GLY A 206 38.30 7.63 -12.46
CA GLY A 206 38.93 7.73 -11.13
C GLY A 206 39.01 9.17 -10.61
N ALA A 207 38.20 10.09 -11.13
CA ALA A 207 38.31 11.52 -10.84
C ALA A 207 37.59 11.90 -9.53
N THR A 208 38.11 12.90 -8.83
CA THR A 208 37.42 13.57 -7.72
C THR A 208 37.17 15.03 -8.10
N LEU A 209 35.90 15.43 -8.15
CA LEU A 209 35.48 16.78 -8.48
C LEU A 209 34.79 17.43 -7.28
N ILE A 210 35.28 18.61 -6.89
CA ILE A 210 34.76 19.38 -5.76
C ILE A 210 34.22 20.71 -6.31
N GLY A 211 32.93 20.97 -6.19
CA GLY A 211 32.31 22.24 -6.54
C GLY A 211 32.18 22.53 -8.04
N GLY A 212 31.61 23.70 -8.31
CA GLY A 212 31.54 24.30 -9.65
C GLY A 212 30.45 23.75 -10.57
N VAL A 213 30.48 24.21 -11.82
CA VAL A 213 29.39 24.01 -12.79
C VAL A 213 29.81 23.05 -13.90
N LEU A 214 28.92 22.13 -14.24
CA LEU A 214 28.97 21.28 -15.43
C LEU A 214 27.96 21.76 -16.47
N GLU A 215 28.41 21.95 -17.72
CA GLU A 215 27.57 22.43 -18.82
C GLU A 215 27.69 21.52 -20.06
N SER A 216 26.55 21.18 -20.66
CA SER A 216 26.48 20.47 -21.94
C SER A 216 25.92 21.38 -23.03
N GLN A 217 26.59 21.45 -24.18
CA GLN A 217 26.13 22.19 -25.36
C GLN A 217 26.36 21.37 -26.62
N ASN A 218 25.56 21.62 -27.66
CA ASN A 218 25.72 21.02 -29.00
C ASN A 218 25.90 19.48 -29.02
N GLY A 219 25.32 18.76 -28.05
CA GLY A 219 25.36 17.30 -27.93
C GLY A 219 26.54 16.72 -27.13
N GLY A 220 27.38 17.56 -26.53
CA GLY A 220 28.44 17.11 -25.63
C GLY A 220 27.91 16.67 -24.26
N ALA A 221 28.48 15.60 -23.69
CA ALA A 221 28.09 15.04 -22.39
C ALA A 221 29.28 14.87 -21.42
N HIS A 222 28.96 14.78 -20.14
CA HIS A 222 29.88 14.45 -19.04
C HIS A 222 29.84 12.94 -18.78
N ARG A 223 30.90 12.20 -19.08
CA ARG A 223 30.90 10.72 -19.07
C ARG A 223 31.75 10.13 -17.95
N VAL A 224 31.15 9.30 -17.11
CA VAL A 224 31.84 8.53 -16.07
C VAL A 224 32.15 7.14 -16.59
N TYR A 225 33.43 6.75 -16.59
CA TYR A 225 33.89 5.45 -17.09
C TYR A 225 35.27 5.01 -16.54
N GLY A 226 35.56 3.72 -16.65
CA GLY A 226 36.83 3.09 -16.30
C GLY A 226 36.98 2.79 -14.81
N THR A 227 36.92 3.80 -13.95
CA THR A 227 37.06 3.65 -12.50
C THR A 227 36.17 4.68 -11.80
N ASP A 228 35.61 4.27 -10.66
CA ASP A 228 34.72 5.07 -9.82
C ASP A 228 35.21 6.51 -9.65
N SER A 229 34.35 7.45 -10.00
CA SER A 229 34.59 8.89 -9.82
C SER A 229 33.69 9.44 -8.72
N THR A 230 34.09 10.55 -8.07
CA THR A 230 33.33 11.15 -6.97
C THR A 230 33.11 12.63 -7.14
N PHE A 231 31.88 13.09 -6.88
CA PHE A 231 31.46 14.49 -6.92
C PHE A 231 31.05 14.98 -5.52
N ASP A 232 31.45 16.20 -5.17
CA ASP A 232 31.12 16.88 -3.90
C ASP A 232 30.81 18.36 -4.15
N GLY A 233 29.55 18.78 -3.98
CA GLY A 233 29.11 20.17 -4.14
C GLY A 233 29.02 20.65 -5.59
N VAL A 234 28.93 19.74 -6.55
CA VAL A 234 28.88 20.04 -7.99
C VAL A 234 27.47 20.51 -8.40
N GLN A 235 27.37 21.46 -9.32
CA GLN A 235 26.13 21.84 -9.99
C GLN A 235 26.13 21.31 -11.44
N ASN A 236 25.19 20.42 -11.76
CA ASN A 236 24.96 19.91 -13.10
C ASN A 236 23.87 20.72 -13.81
N LEU A 237 24.23 21.40 -14.91
CA LEU A 237 23.28 22.05 -15.83
C LEU A 237 23.15 21.29 -17.15
N GLY A 238 23.87 20.19 -17.32
CA GLY A 238 23.98 19.43 -18.56
C GLY A 238 23.58 17.96 -18.40
N GLU A 239 24.14 17.11 -19.26
CA GLU A 239 23.94 15.66 -19.21
C GLU A 239 25.16 14.97 -18.60
N ILE A 240 24.96 14.29 -17.48
CA ILE A 240 25.91 13.33 -16.91
C ILE A 240 25.50 11.92 -17.34
N GLN A 241 26.39 11.23 -18.04
CA GLN A 241 26.25 9.85 -18.49
C GLN A 241 27.12 8.95 -17.61
N ILE A 242 26.49 8.06 -16.84
CA ILE A 242 27.19 6.96 -16.15
C ILE A 242 27.10 5.75 -17.06
N LEU A 243 28.23 5.26 -17.55
CA LEU A 243 28.26 4.10 -18.45
C LEU A 243 27.99 2.79 -17.67
N SER A 244 27.66 1.73 -18.39
CA SER A 244 27.39 0.41 -17.82
C SER A 244 28.61 -0.11 -17.05
N GLY A 245 28.39 -0.58 -15.82
CA GLY A 245 29.44 -1.11 -14.94
C GLY A 245 30.21 -0.06 -14.13
N GLU A 246 29.82 1.21 -14.22
CA GLU A 246 30.54 2.34 -13.64
C GLU A 246 29.80 2.95 -12.45
N VAL A 247 30.54 3.59 -11.56
CA VAL A 247 30.01 4.24 -10.36
C VAL A 247 30.36 5.73 -10.33
N LEU A 248 29.33 6.56 -10.10
CA LEU A 248 29.49 7.95 -9.67
C LEU A 248 29.10 8.08 -8.20
N GLY A 249 30.07 8.35 -7.34
CA GLY A 249 29.85 8.57 -5.92
C GLY A 249 29.56 10.03 -5.59
N MET A 250 28.53 10.29 -4.79
CA MET A 250 28.21 11.60 -4.22
C MET A 250 28.71 11.66 -2.77
N ARG A 251 29.37 12.76 -2.41
CA ARG A 251 29.99 12.97 -1.09
C ARG A 251 29.61 14.33 -0.50
N GLY A 252 29.91 14.53 0.78
CA GLY A 252 29.93 15.83 1.44
C GLY A 252 28.71 16.71 1.15
N SER A 253 28.93 17.74 0.35
CA SER A 253 27.97 18.80 0.01
C SER A 253 26.93 18.37 -1.04
N GLY A 254 27.00 17.14 -1.54
CA GLY A 254 26.01 16.57 -2.46
C GLY A 254 26.20 16.97 -3.93
N LEU A 255 25.11 16.94 -4.68
CA LEU A 255 25.06 17.29 -6.10
C LEU A 255 23.77 18.08 -6.35
N VAL A 256 23.87 19.24 -6.99
CA VAL A 256 22.70 19.99 -7.48
C VAL A 256 22.51 19.63 -8.95
N ASN A 257 21.49 18.85 -9.25
CA ASN A 257 21.15 18.42 -10.61
C ASN A 257 20.00 19.27 -11.16
N ASP A 258 20.30 20.21 -12.05
CA ASP A 258 19.30 20.96 -12.85
C ASP A 258 19.26 20.48 -14.32
N GLY A 259 20.01 19.43 -14.64
CA GLY A 259 20.09 18.80 -15.95
C GLY A 259 19.56 17.37 -15.94
N LEU A 260 20.26 16.48 -16.65
CA LEU A 260 19.96 15.05 -16.72
C LEU A 260 21.14 14.24 -16.16
N ILE A 261 20.85 13.28 -15.28
CA ILE A 261 21.77 12.18 -14.97
C ILE A 261 21.22 10.91 -15.61
N HIS A 262 21.91 10.39 -16.61
CA HIS A 262 21.54 9.17 -17.34
C HIS A 262 22.41 8.00 -16.85
N VAL A 263 21.80 7.13 -16.04
CA VAL A 263 22.44 5.96 -15.45
C VAL A 263 22.26 4.78 -16.40
N ASN A 264 23.36 4.06 -16.67
CA ASN A 264 23.44 2.99 -17.65
C ASN A 264 23.23 3.47 -19.11
N SER A 265 23.75 4.64 -19.44
CA SER A 265 23.56 5.28 -20.76
C SER A 265 24.06 4.46 -21.96
N SER A 266 24.95 3.49 -21.76
CA SER A 266 25.38 2.54 -22.80
C SER A 266 24.49 1.30 -22.96
N GLN A 267 23.45 1.15 -22.13
CA GLN A 267 22.44 0.09 -22.19
C GLN A 267 23.01 -1.34 -22.27
N ASN A 268 24.00 -1.65 -21.45
CA ASN A 268 24.48 -3.02 -21.25
C ASN A 268 24.00 -3.60 -19.91
N ILE A 269 24.24 -4.90 -19.73
CA ILE A 269 23.87 -5.71 -18.56
C ILE A 269 24.78 -5.53 -17.34
N TYR A 270 25.65 -4.52 -17.35
CA TYR A 270 26.56 -4.25 -16.25
C TYR A 270 26.00 -3.10 -15.43
N ASN A 271 25.85 -3.33 -14.14
CA ASN A 271 25.22 -2.40 -13.20
C ASN A 271 25.95 -1.05 -13.19
N ALA A 272 25.32 -0.02 -13.73
CA ALA A 272 25.72 1.37 -13.51
C ALA A 272 25.09 1.88 -12.21
N THR A 273 25.82 2.68 -11.45
CA THR A 273 25.38 3.13 -10.12
C THR A 273 25.65 4.62 -9.88
N LEU A 274 24.60 5.34 -9.50
CA LEU A 274 24.71 6.62 -8.78
C LEU A 274 24.65 6.31 -7.28
N LEU A 275 25.71 6.65 -6.53
CA LEU A 275 25.92 6.14 -5.17
C LEU A 275 26.06 7.27 -4.14
N PHE A 276 25.25 7.27 -3.09
CA PHE A 276 25.53 8.07 -1.89
C PHE A 276 26.65 7.41 -1.08
N LEU A 277 27.83 8.02 -1.06
CA LEU A 277 28.99 7.57 -0.28
C LEU A 277 29.03 8.21 1.12
N GLU A 278 28.48 9.40 1.27
CA GLU A 278 28.34 10.14 2.53
C GLU A 278 26.92 10.73 2.61
N PRO A 279 26.43 11.09 3.82
CA PRO A 279 25.10 11.69 3.94
C PRO A 279 25.07 13.04 3.21
N CYS A 280 24.26 13.13 2.15
CA CYS A 280 24.13 14.33 1.35
C CYS A 280 22.80 14.35 0.59
N THR A 281 22.51 15.49 -0.02
CA THR A 281 21.31 15.71 -0.83
C THR A 281 21.66 15.78 -2.30
N LEU A 282 20.93 15.01 -3.12
CA LEU A 282 20.80 15.22 -4.55
C LEU A 282 19.68 16.25 -4.77
N GLY A 283 20.05 17.53 -4.87
CA GLY A 283 19.13 18.65 -5.02
C GLY A 283 18.98 19.11 -6.47
N GLY A 284 18.29 20.24 -6.69
CA GLY A 284 18.03 20.80 -8.01
C GLY A 284 16.67 20.36 -8.59
N SER A 285 16.41 20.69 -9.85
CA SER A 285 15.13 20.45 -10.55
C SER A 285 15.19 19.45 -11.72
N GLY A 286 16.34 18.82 -11.90
CA GLY A 286 16.62 17.90 -13.01
C GLY A 286 16.11 16.47 -12.82
N ASP A 287 16.31 15.68 -13.88
CA ASP A 287 15.92 14.27 -13.94
C ASP A 287 17.11 13.35 -13.63
N ILE A 288 16.84 12.23 -12.97
CA ILE A 288 17.69 11.04 -12.95
C ILE A 288 16.97 9.94 -13.75
N LEU A 289 17.48 9.64 -14.93
CA LEU A 289 16.98 8.55 -15.77
C LEU A 289 17.77 7.28 -15.47
N LEU A 290 17.11 6.30 -14.85
CA LEU A 290 17.63 4.94 -14.72
C LEU A 290 17.22 4.14 -15.97
N ASP A 291 18.20 3.70 -16.76
CA ASP A 291 17.99 3.07 -18.06
C ASP A 291 18.53 1.63 -18.09
N GLY A 292 17.89 0.76 -17.31
CA GLY A 292 18.22 -0.65 -17.21
C GLY A 292 17.98 -1.38 -18.53
N ALA A 293 18.97 -2.17 -18.97
CA ALA A 293 19.01 -2.75 -20.31
C ALA A 293 18.10 -3.98 -20.45
N THR A 294 18.29 -4.97 -19.58
CA THR A 294 17.55 -6.23 -19.59
C THR A 294 16.76 -6.43 -18.30
N GLU A 295 17.29 -5.93 -17.19
CA GLU A 295 16.64 -5.95 -15.89
C GLU A 295 16.83 -4.60 -15.19
N ALA A 296 15.97 -4.31 -14.21
CA ALA A 296 16.04 -3.07 -13.46
C ALA A 296 17.40 -2.90 -12.74
N ALA A 297 18.05 -4.00 -12.34
CA ALA A 297 19.33 -3.97 -11.63
C ALA A 297 20.51 -3.45 -12.47
N ASP A 298 20.34 -3.28 -13.79
CA ASP A 298 21.37 -2.72 -14.66
C ASP A 298 21.59 -1.21 -14.42
N ALA A 299 20.63 -0.50 -13.80
CA ALA A 299 20.72 0.93 -13.49
C ALA A 299 20.23 1.25 -12.07
N ASN A 300 21.10 1.79 -11.21
CA ASN A 300 20.85 1.91 -9.78
C ASN A 300 21.09 3.33 -9.24
N LEU A 301 20.21 3.75 -8.32
CA LEU A 301 20.45 4.81 -7.34
C LEU A 301 20.52 4.16 -5.95
N THR A 302 21.66 4.24 -5.28
CA THR A 302 21.94 3.44 -4.07
C THR A 302 22.53 4.28 -2.93
N ALA A 303 22.25 3.88 -1.69
CA ALA A 303 22.95 4.39 -0.50
C ALA A 303 23.92 3.35 0.10
N SER A 304 25.10 3.80 0.51
CA SER A 304 26.10 2.95 1.19
C SER A 304 25.64 2.58 2.61
N ALA A 305 26.27 1.56 3.21
CA ALA A 305 25.95 1.13 4.57
C ALA A 305 26.10 2.29 5.58
N GLY A 306 25.09 2.47 6.44
CA GLY A 306 25.03 3.55 7.43
C GLY A 306 24.82 4.96 6.85
N ILE A 307 24.54 5.09 5.56
CA ILE A 307 24.36 6.38 4.89
C ILE A 307 22.88 6.65 4.61
N THR A 308 22.45 7.86 4.97
CA THR A 308 21.18 8.44 4.53
C THR A 308 21.43 9.36 3.33
N GLY A 309 21.02 8.93 2.14
CA GLY A 309 21.00 9.77 0.94
C GLY A 309 19.64 10.44 0.76
N THR A 310 19.60 11.71 0.41
CA THR A 310 18.33 12.44 0.20
C THR A 310 18.12 12.79 -1.27
N ILE A 311 16.96 12.43 -1.82
CA ILE A 311 16.46 12.92 -3.11
C ILE A 311 15.67 14.20 -2.82
N GLY A 312 16.13 15.34 -3.31
CA GLY A 312 15.53 16.64 -3.04
C GLY A 312 14.13 16.82 -3.66
N PRO A 313 13.36 17.83 -3.22
CA PRO A 313 11.92 17.94 -3.46
C PRO A 313 11.54 18.13 -4.94
N ASP A 314 12.42 18.75 -5.72
CA ASP A 314 12.19 19.03 -7.14
C ASP A 314 12.89 18.02 -8.07
N GLN A 315 13.58 17.02 -7.52
CA GLN A 315 14.18 15.94 -8.32
C GLN A 315 13.15 14.91 -8.76
N THR A 316 13.35 14.36 -9.95
CA THR A 316 12.60 13.20 -10.44
C THR A 316 13.55 12.04 -10.78
N VAL A 317 13.39 10.91 -10.09
CA VAL A 317 14.00 9.63 -10.48
C VAL A 317 13.01 8.87 -11.34
N ARG A 318 13.37 8.47 -12.56
CA ARG A 318 12.45 7.82 -13.51
C ARG A 318 13.11 6.77 -14.39
N GLY A 319 12.32 6.09 -15.21
CA GLY A 319 12.80 5.07 -16.15
C GLY A 319 12.58 3.63 -15.69
N ASN A 320 13.51 2.76 -16.06
CA ASN A 320 13.55 1.33 -15.73
C ASN A 320 14.82 1.07 -14.92
N GLY A 321 14.73 0.99 -13.59
CA GLY A 321 15.92 0.83 -12.75
C GLY A 321 15.58 0.48 -11.31
N GLN A 322 16.57 0.63 -10.41
CA GLN A 322 16.36 0.43 -8.97
C GLN A 322 16.74 1.64 -8.14
N VAL A 323 15.92 1.92 -7.12
CA VAL A 323 16.25 2.77 -5.97
C VAL A 323 16.46 1.86 -4.76
N VAL A 324 17.69 1.80 -4.23
CA VAL A 324 18.13 0.72 -3.34
C VAL A 324 18.77 1.23 -2.05
N ALA A 325 18.20 0.83 -0.92
CA ALA A 325 18.71 1.08 0.43
C ALA A 325 18.79 -0.22 1.26
N THR A 326 19.32 -1.29 0.68
CA THR A 326 19.35 -2.63 1.31
C THR A 326 20.60 -2.93 2.13
N ALA A 327 21.62 -2.06 2.08
CA ALA A 327 22.80 -2.20 2.92
C ALA A 327 22.45 -1.91 4.39
N THR A 328 23.20 -2.48 5.33
CA THR A 328 22.94 -2.29 6.76
C THR A 328 22.90 -0.81 7.12
N ASP A 329 21.82 -0.38 7.77
CA ASP A 329 21.55 1.01 8.20
C ASP A 329 21.57 2.05 7.05
N ALA A 330 21.49 1.61 5.79
CA ALA A 330 21.32 2.51 4.66
C ALA A 330 19.88 3.00 4.57
N VAL A 331 19.70 4.27 4.24
CA VAL A 331 18.37 4.89 4.07
C VAL A 331 18.38 5.77 2.83
N ILE A 332 17.31 5.72 2.04
CA ILE A 332 17.02 6.77 1.06
C ILE A 332 15.86 7.61 1.61
N HIS A 333 16.09 8.92 1.78
CA HIS A 333 15.05 9.90 2.08
C HIS A 333 14.53 10.50 0.77
N ASN A 334 13.30 10.20 0.38
CA ASN A 334 12.69 10.76 -0.82
C ASN A 334 11.82 11.98 -0.47
N GLU A 335 12.26 13.19 -0.83
CA GLU A 335 11.43 14.41 -0.80
C GLU A 335 10.81 14.71 -2.16
N GLY A 336 11.40 14.16 -3.24
CA GLY A 336 10.98 14.38 -4.62
C GLY A 336 10.05 13.31 -5.17
N THR A 337 10.20 13.01 -6.47
CA THR A 337 9.36 12.03 -7.17
C THR A 337 10.16 10.82 -7.63
N ILE A 338 9.72 9.63 -7.23
CA ILE A 338 10.17 8.35 -7.82
C ILE A 338 9.08 7.91 -8.80
N LYS A 339 9.34 8.03 -10.10
CA LYS A 339 8.34 7.93 -11.16
C LYS A 339 8.53 6.69 -12.05
N GLY A 340 7.59 5.75 -11.98
CA GLY A 340 7.48 4.68 -12.97
C GLY A 340 6.79 5.18 -14.23
N ASP A 341 7.54 5.46 -15.30
CA ASP A 341 7.03 6.07 -16.55
C ASP A 341 7.26 5.23 -17.82
N VAL A 342 7.79 4.01 -17.66
CA VAL A 342 8.08 3.09 -18.77
C VAL A 342 6.98 2.02 -18.87
N PRO A 343 6.17 1.99 -19.95
CA PRO A 343 5.10 1.01 -20.10
C PRO A 343 5.64 -0.44 -20.06
N GLY A 344 5.03 -1.30 -19.24
CA GLY A 344 5.40 -2.72 -19.13
C GLY A 344 6.67 -3.01 -18.33
N SER A 345 7.40 -1.98 -17.91
CA SER A 345 8.54 -2.09 -16.99
C SER A 345 8.19 -1.49 -15.63
N GLY A 346 8.97 -1.83 -14.62
CA GLY A 346 8.79 -1.33 -13.26
C GLY A 346 10.06 -0.65 -12.74
N LEU A 347 9.92 0.55 -12.19
CA LEU A 347 10.95 1.16 -11.37
C LEU A 347 10.91 0.49 -9.99
N VAL A 348 11.97 -0.22 -9.63
CA VAL A 348 11.99 -1.06 -8.42
C VAL A 348 12.54 -0.27 -7.24
N VAL A 349 11.88 -0.38 -6.08
CA VAL A 349 12.30 0.25 -4.83
C VAL A 349 12.54 -0.83 -3.78
N ARG A 350 13.69 -0.78 -3.09
CA ARG A 350 14.12 -1.82 -2.13
C ARG A 350 14.79 -1.23 -0.90
N GLY A 351 14.64 -1.89 0.25
CA GLY A 351 15.27 -1.51 1.52
C GLY A 351 14.55 -0.37 2.23
N THR A 352 15.27 0.35 3.10
CA THR A 352 14.67 1.38 3.96
C THR A 352 14.48 2.70 3.23
N ILE A 353 13.23 3.08 3.00
CA ILE A 353 12.83 4.34 2.37
C ILE A 353 12.04 5.17 3.37
N THR A 354 12.54 6.36 3.67
CA THR A 354 11.72 7.39 4.34
C THR A 354 11.27 8.37 3.27
N GLN A 355 10.03 8.83 3.29
CA GLN A 355 9.50 9.65 2.22
C GLN A 355 8.63 10.78 2.76
N SER A 356 8.87 11.98 2.24
CA SER A 356 7.94 13.12 2.31
C SER A 356 7.41 13.50 0.91
N GLY A 357 8.04 12.97 -0.15
CA GLY A 357 7.63 13.10 -1.54
C GLY A 357 6.65 12.02 -2.00
N THR A 358 6.74 11.67 -3.29
CA THR A 358 5.78 10.76 -3.97
C THR A 358 6.48 9.62 -4.69
N MET A 359 5.93 8.41 -4.60
CA MET A 359 6.15 7.35 -5.58
C MET A 359 4.98 7.35 -6.56
N LEU A 360 5.25 7.74 -7.80
CA LEU A 360 4.24 7.95 -8.84
C LEU A 360 4.38 6.89 -9.92
N ALA A 361 3.38 6.02 -10.06
CA ALA A 361 3.27 5.11 -11.21
C ALA A 361 2.39 5.77 -12.27
N ASP A 362 2.97 6.26 -13.37
CA ASP A 362 2.29 6.99 -14.44
C ASP A 362 2.57 6.29 -15.77
N VAL A 363 1.60 5.51 -16.25
CA VAL A 363 1.75 4.57 -17.39
C VAL A 363 2.69 3.38 -17.10
N GLY A 364 3.84 3.62 -16.46
CA GLY A 364 4.73 2.59 -15.91
C GLY A 364 4.39 2.24 -14.46
N ASN A 365 5.09 1.25 -13.89
CA ASN A 365 4.86 0.80 -12.51
C ASN A 365 5.98 1.24 -11.57
N VAL A 366 5.65 1.36 -10.28
CA VAL A 366 6.62 1.38 -9.18
C VAL A 366 6.45 0.10 -8.37
N VAL A 367 7.52 -0.68 -8.25
CA VAL A 367 7.48 -2.03 -7.65
C VAL A 367 8.28 -2.03 -6.36
N LEU A 368 7.62 -2.34 -5.25
CA LEU A 368 8.22 -2.42 -3.93
C LEU A 368 8.62 -3.87 -3.64
N ILE A 369 9.91 -4.11 -3.39
CA ILE A 369 10.46 -5.45 -3.13
C ILE A 369 11.39 -5.37 -1.92
N GLY A 370 10.95 -5.92 -0.78
CA GLY A 370 11.76 -5.86 0.44
C GLY A 370 11.90 -4.42 0.94
N ALA A 371 10.87 -3.60 0.75
CA ALA A 371 10.90 -2.17 1.03
C ALA A 371 10.17 -1.84 2.33
N ASP A 372 10.86 -1.12 3.21
CA ASP A 372 10.28 -0.52 4.41
C ASP A 372 10.04 0.96 4.11
N VAL A 373 8.78 1.34 3.89
CA VAL A 373 8.40 2.70 3.47
C VAL A 373 7.74 3.43 4.63
N THR A 374 8.35 4.54 5.05
CA THR A 374 7.82 5.41 6.10
C THR A 374 7.45 6.78 5.54
N GLY A 375 6.18 7.18 5.68
CA GLY A 375 5.66 8.47 5.28
C GLY A 375 5.38 8.63 3.77
N GLY A 376 4.93 9.83 3.40
CA GLY A 376 4.81 10.26 2.01
C GLY A 376 3.62 9.65 1.26
N MET A 377 3.61 9.86 -0.06
CA MET A 377 2.49 9.47 -0.93
C MET A 377 2.88 8.38 -1.92
N ILE A 378 1.95 7.46 -2.20
CA ILE A 378 1.97 6.58 -3.37
C ILE A 378 0.77 6.91 -4.26
N ASP A 379 0.97 6.93 -5.57
CA ASP A 379 -0.07 7.30 -6.52
C ASP A 379 0.08 6.54 -7.84
N GLY A 380 -0.95 5.80 -8.22
CA GLY A 380 -1.05 5.12 -9.52
C GLY A 380 -2.02 5.84 -10.45
N GLN A 381 -1.53 6.24 -11.61
CA GLN A 381 -2.22 7.04 -12.62
C GLN A 381 -2.03 6.46 -14.02
N ASN A 382 -2.96 6.77 -14.93
CA ASN A 382 -2.85 6.45 -16.37
C ASN A 382 -2.54 4.96 -16.66
N GLY A 383 -3.01 4.06 -15.81
CA GLY A 383 -2.79 2.60 -15.92
C GLY A 383 -1.51 2.08 -15.25
N GLY A 384 -0.69 2.96 -14.67
CA GLY A 384 0.41 2.58 -13.80
C GLY A 384 -0.07 2.25 -12.39
N ARG A 385 0.61 1.32 -11.71
CA ARG A 385 0.31 0.91 -10.33
C ARG A 385 1.57 0.95 -9.44
N VAL A 386 1.40 1.39 -8.20
CA VAL A 386 2.41 1.19 -7.14
C VAL A 386 2.07 -0.08 -6.36
N TYR A 387 2.94 -1.09 -6.36
CA TYR A 387 2.60 -2.36 -5.72
C TYR A 387 3.75 -3.11 -5.06
N THR A 388 3.42 -3.96 -4.08
CA THR A 388 4.39 -4.86 -3.42
C THR A 388 4.52 -6.19 -4.14
N GLN A 389 5.73 -6.77 -4.15
CA GLN A 389 6.03 -8.03 -4.83
C GLN A 389 7.12 -8.87 -4.13
N SER A 390 6.91 -10.20 -4.07
CA SER A 390 7.88 -11.28 -3.74
C SER A 390 8.47 -11.30 -2.33
N GLU A 391 8.90 -10.15 -1.80
CA GLU A 391 9.56 -9.99 -0.50
C GLU A 391 8.67 -9.16 0.44
N TRP A 392 8.83 -9.35 1.75
CA TRP A 392 8.09 -8.61 2.76
C TRP A 392 8.33 -7.11 2.64
N CYS A 393 7.25 -6.34 2.58
CA CYS A 393 7.29 -4.88 2.60
C CYS A 393 6.57 -4.38 3.85
N THR A 394 6.91 -3.17 4.28
CA THR A 394 6.30 -2.52 5.45
C THR A 394 5.85 -1.11 5.09
N PHE A 395 4.64 -0.72 5.51
CA PHE A 395 4.16 0.66 5.47
C PHE A 395 3.97 1.23 6.88
N ASP A 396 4.46 2.44 7.07
CA ASP A 396 4.33 3.24 8.28
C ASP A 396 4.01 4.70 7.90
N GLY A 397 2.77 5.14 8.07
CA GLY A 397 2.34 6.51 7.74
C GLY A 397 2.26 6.83 6.24
N VAL A 398 2.13 5.81 5.37
CA VAL A 398 2.03 5.99 3.91
C VAL A 398 0.61 6.41 3.51
N THR A 399 0.49 7.30 2.53
CA THR A 399 -0.81 7.71 1.96
C THR A 399 -0.95 7.25 0.50
N ASN A 400 -1.96 6.43 0.18
CA ASN A 400 -2.33 6.07 -1.19
C ASN A 400 -3.38 7.02 -1.76
N LEU A 401 -3.08 7.63 -2.91
CA LEU A 401 -3.99 8.54 -3.62
C LEU A 401 -4.59 7.95 -4.91
N GLY A 402 -4.06 6.83 -5.40
CA GLY A 402 -4.38 6.30 -6.73
C GLY A 402 -4.48 4.78 -6.76
N ASP A 403 -4.12 4.18 -7.90
CA ASP A 403 -4.11 2.72 -8.07
C ASP A 403 -2.86 2.10 -7.43
N ALA A 404 -3.06 1.32 -6.37
CA ALA A 404 -2.04 0.59 -5.66
C ALA A 404 -2.44 -0.87 -5.41
N GLY A 405 -1.50 -1.71 -4.95
CA GLY A 405 -1.88 -3.07 -4.56
C GLY A 405 -0.75 -3.99 -4.16
N MET A 406 -1.07 -5.28 -4.14
CA MET A 406 -0.14 -6.36 -3.79
C MET A 406 -0.21 -7.46 -4.84
N ALA A 407 0.94 -7.86 -5.36
CA ALA A 407 1.03 -9.01 -6.25
C ALA A 407 0.86 -10.31 -5.47
N ALA A 408 0.35 -11.35 -6.14
CA ALA A 408 0.14 -12.67 -5.55
C ALA A 408 1.35 -13.19 -4.76
N GLY A 409 1.12 -13.73 -3.56
CA GLY A 409 2.17 -14.29 -2.70
C GLY A 409 2.97 -13.26 -1.89
N SER A 410 2.64 -11.97 -2.00
CA SER A 410 3.33 -10.90 -1.27
C SER A 410 2.72 -10.69 0.11
N VAL A 411 3.52 -10.14 1.02
CA VAL A 411 3.06 -9.69 2.34
C VAL A 411 3.43 -8.23 2.52
N LEU A 412 2.46 -7.44 2.98
CA LEU A 412 2.63 -6.04 3.34
C LEU A 412 2.22 -5.89 4.81
N SER A 413 3.17 -5.52 5.65
CA SER A 413 2.92 -5.21 7.06
C SER A 413 2.57 -3.73 7.23
N ILE A 414 1.48 -3.45 7.94
CA ILE A 414 1.08 -2.11 8.39
C ILE A 414 1.51 -1.97 9.84
N VAL A 415 2.31 -0.94 10.12
CA VAL A 415 2.88 -0.66 11.44
C VAL A 415 2.77 0.83 11.77
N GLY A 416 3.22 1.21 12.96
CA GLY A 416 3.42 2.63 13.35
C GLY A 416 2.17 3.50 13.13
N ASP A 417 2.34 4.56 12.36
CA ASP A 417 1.30 5.56 12.04
C ASP A 417 0.26 5.04 11.04
N GLY A 418 0.38 3.79 10.58
CA GLY A 418 -0.62 3.09 9.78
C GLY A 418 -0.55 3.39 8.29
N PHE A 419 -1.71 3.38 7.63
CA PHE A 419 -1.82 3.54 6.18
C PHE A 419 -3.09 4.35 5.86
N THR A 420 -2.95 5.47 5.15
CA THR A 420 -4.13 6.23 4.68
C THR A 420 -4.43 5.82 3.24
N ASN A 421 -5.59 5.24 2.99
CA ASN A 421 -6.01 4.85 1.65
C ASN A 421 -7.15 5.76 1.18
N ASP A 422 -6.85 6.70 0.27
CA ASP A 422 -7.84 7.53 -0.42
C ASP A 422 -8.05 7.09 -1.88
N GLY A 423 -7.25 6.13 -2.36
CA GLY A 423 -7.34 5.54 -3.70
C GLY A 423 -7.95 4.13 -3.73
N ALA A 424 -7.59 3.39 -4.77
CA ALA A 424 -7.92 1.97 -4.91
C ALA A 424 -6.70 1.13 -4.53
N PHE A 425 -6.88 0.15 -3.65
CA PHE A 425 -5.81 -0.76 -3.25
C PHE A 425 -6.28 -2.21 -3.42
N VAL A 426 -5.65 -2.97 -4.32
CA VAL A 426 -6.08 -4.36 -4.59
C VAL A 426 -5.11 -5.37 -3.99
N VAL A 427 -5.59 -6.22 -3.10
CA VAL A 427 -4.85 -7.37 -2.56
C VAL A 427 -5.03 -8.55 -3.52
N ASP A 428 -3.90 -9.11 -3.97
CA ASP A 428 -3.82 -10.09 -5.06
C ASP A 428 -4.40 -9.56 -6.38
N PHE A 429 -3.85 -8.47 -6.88
CA PHE A 429 -4.37 -7.87 -8.12
C PHE A 429 -4.16 -8.75 -9.36
N ASN A 430 -3.30 -9.78 -9.28
CA ASN A 430 -3.05 -10.72 -10.36
C ASN A 430 -4.03 -11.90 -10.34
N GLY A 431 -4.78 -12.10 -9.25
CA GLY A 431 -5.76 -13.17 -9.09
C GLY A 431 -5.14 -14.55 -9.20
N LEU A 432 -3.98 -14.77 -8.56
CA LEU A 432 -3.30 -16.07 -8.55
C LEU A 432 -3.51 -16.76 -7.20
N ILE A 433 -3.33 -18.08 -7.18
CA ILE A 433 -3.61 -18.94 -6.03
C ILE A 433 -2.55 -18.89 -4.90
N TYR A 434 -1.83 -17.78 -4.78
CA TYR A 434 -0.80 -17.60 -3.77
C TYR A 434 -1.30 -16.63 -2.71
N ASN A 435 -1.31 -17.08 -1.46
CA ASN A 435 -1.73 -16.27 -0.32
C ASN A 435 -1.04 -14.91 -0.29
N THR A 436 -1.83 -13.86 -0.45
CA THR A 436 -1.41 -12.47 -0.41
C THR A 436 -1.99 -11.82 0.83
N THR A 437 -1.12 -11.31 1.70
CA THR A 437 -1.50 -10.95 3.07
C THR A 437 -1.17 -9.51 3.37
N LEU A 438 -2.20 -8.67 3.47
CA LEU A 438 -2.10 -7.38 4.15
C LEU A 438 -2.21 -7.61 5.66
N ARG A 439 -1.20 -7.23 6.43
CA ARG A 439 -1.05 -7.66 7.81
C ARG A 439 -0.86 -6.49 8.76
N PHE A 440 -1.61 -6.44 9.86
CA PHE A 440 -1.30 -5.54 10.97
C PHE A 440 -0.28 -6.21 11.89
N ASP A 441 0.93 -5.66 11.98
CA ASP A 441 1.99 -6.09 12.90
C ASP A 441 2.26 -5.07 14.02
N ALA A 442 1.39 -4.07 14.14
CA ALA A 442 1.27 -3.15 15.27
C ALA A 442 -0.19 -2.71 15.43
N ASP A 443 -0.52 -2.03 16.53
CA ASP A 443 -1.77 -1.28 16.63
C ASP A 443 -1.71 -0.14 15.60
N ALA A 444 -2.53 -0.23 14.55
CA ALA A 444 -2.48 0.71 13.44
C ALA A 444 -3.84 0.84 12.76
N THR A 445 -4.04 1.96 12.08
CA THR A 445 -5.28 2.27 11.34
C THR A 445 -5.03 2.29 9.85
N ILE A 446 -5.91 1.61 9.11
CA ILE A 446 -6.13 1.89 7.69
C ILE A 446 -7.22 2.94 7.60
N GLY A 447 -6.83 4.19 7.36
CA GLY A 447 -7.73 5.34 7.26
C GLY A 447 -8.05 5.72 5.82
N GLY A 448 -8.63 6.90 5.64
CA GLY A 448 -8.96 7.46 4.34
C GLY A 448 -10.36 7.06 3.84
N SER A 449 -10.68 7.49 2.63
CA SER A 449 -11.99 7.33 1.97
C SER A 449 -12.00 6.29 0.84
N GLY A 450 -10.84 5.68 0.59
CA GLY A 450 -10.61 4.71 -0.46
C GLY A 450 -11.12 3.32 -0.15
N VAL A 451 -10.79 2.39 -1.05
CA VAL A 451 -11.23 1.00 -0.97
C VAL A 451 -10.03 0.07 -1.02
N ILE A 452 -10.00 -0.91 -0.10
CA ILE A 452 -9.18 -2.11 -0.23
C ILE A 452 -10.04 -3.23 -0.79
N THR A 453 -9.72 -3.72 -1.98
CA THR A 453 -10.40 -4.85 -2.60
C THR A 453 -9.60 -6.12 -2.41
N LEU A 454 -10.21 -7.12 -1.76
CA LEU A 454 -9.69 -8.48 -1.72
C LEU A 454 -10.11 -9.19 -3.01
N ASN A 455 -9.13 -9.69 -3.78
CA ASN A 455 -9.37 -10.36 -5.05
C ASN A 455 -8.94 -11.83 -4.98
N GLY A 456 -9.51 -12.58 -4.04
CA GLY A 456 -9.20 -13.99 -3.85
C GLY A 456 -9.60 -14.83 -5.08
N ALA A 457 -8.69 -15.63 -5.60
CA ALA A 457 -8.90 -16.37 -6.84
C ALA A 457 -9.79 -17.61 -6.65
N THR A 458 -9.33 -18.57 -5.86
CA THR A 458 -10.00 -19.88 -5.67
C THR A 458 -10.31 -20.15 -4.20
N GLU A 459 -9.43 -19.74 -3.31
CA GLU A 459 -9.59 -19.84 -1.87
C GLU A 459 -9.64 -18.45 -1.25
N ALA A 460 -10.36 -18.32 -0.14
CA ALA A 460 -10.45 -17.05 0.56
C ALA A 460 -9.10 -16.58 1.13
N ALA A 461 -8.12 -17.47 1.26
CA ALA A 461 -6.77 -17.16 1.74
C ALA A 461 -5.87 -16.53 0.66
N ASP A 462 -6.25 -16.61 -0.61
CA ASP A 462 -5.49 -16.05 -1.75
C ASP A 462 -5.35 -14.51 -1.61
N ALA A 463 -6.39 -13.85 -1.07
CA ALA A 463 -6.36 -12.44 -0.69
C ALA A 463 -6.90 -12.25 0.74
N GLN A 464 -6.07 -11.76 1.65
CA GLN A 464 -6.47 -11.64 3.06
C GLN A 464 -5.97 -10.38 3.76
N VAL A 465 -6.78 -9.92 4.72
CA VAL A 465 -6.36 -9.01 5.80
C VAL A 465 -6.15 -9.85 7.06
N LEU A 466 -5.01 -9.69 7.72
CA LEU A 466 -4.63 -10.46 8.91
C LEU A 466 -4.26 -9.52 10.06
N VAL A 467 -4.85 -9.71 11.23
CA VAL A 467 -4.44 -9.00 12.46
C VAL A 467 -3.56 -9.92 13.29
N ALA A 468 -2.30 -9.54 13.49
CA ALA A 468 -1.36 -10.33 14.24
C ALA A 468 -1.67 -10.38 15.74
N SER A 469 -1.07 -11.36 16.42
CA SER A 469 -1.34 -11.64 17.83
C SER A 469 -1.09 -10.43 18.72
N GLY A 470 -2.08 -10.06 19.52
CA GLY A 470 -1.97 -8.99 20.51
C GLY A 470 -2.08 -7.57 19.97
N PHE A 471 -2.42 -7.41 18.68
CA PHE A 471 -2.63 -6.10 18.07
C PHE A 471 -4.09 -5.86 17.69
N THR A 472 -4.43 -4.59 17.55
CA THR A 472 -5.70 -4.10 17.01
C THR A 472 -5.47 -3.41 15.67
N GLY A 473 -5.97 -4.00 14.60
CA GLY A 473 -6.04 -3.36 13.29
C GLY A 473 -7.36 -2.60 13.15
N VAL A 474 -7.32 -1.34 12.73
CA VAL A 474 -8.54 -0.52 12.56
C VAL A 474 -8.85 -0.35 11.07
N ASN A 475 -10.06 -0.73 10.65
CA ASN A 475 -10.66 -0.26 9.39
C ASN A 475 -11.34 1.08 9.66
N GLY A 476 -10.71 2.19 9.30
CA GLY A 476 -11.09 3.54 9.71
C GLY A 476 -12.42 4.02 9.15
N ALA A 477 -13.00 5.04 9.81
CA ALA A 477 -14.27 5.63 9.38
C ALA A 477 -14.16 6.20 7.95
N GLY A 478 -15.10 5.84 7.08
CA GLY A 478 -15.12 6.23 5.67
C GLY A 478 -14.35 5.28 4.73
N HIS A 479 -13.48 4.42 5.27
CA HIS A 479 -12.77 3.41 4.48
C HIS A 479 -13.63 2.16 4.25
N THR A 480 -13.42 1.48 3.12
CA THR A 480 -14.11 0.22 2.77
C THR A 480 -13.11 -0.90 2.50
N ILE A 481 -13.36 -2.08 3.08
CA ILE A 481 -12.76 -3.34 2.66
C ILE A 481 -13.84 -4.12 1.90
N ASP A 482 -13.63 -4.42 0.63
CA ASP A 482 -14.59 -5.13 -0.22
C ASP A 482 -13.99 -6.34 -0.95
N GLY A 483 -14.79 -6.97 -1.81
CA GLY A 483 -14.33 -8.06 -2.66
C GLY A 483 -14.67 -9.46 -2.16
N ASN A 484 -13.78 -10.41 -2.47
CA ASN A 484 -13.83 -11.80 -2.05
C ASN A 484 -12.48 -12.21 -1.45
N GLY A 485 -12.49 -12.89 -0.32
CA GLY A 485 -11.27 -13.14 0.43
C GLY A 485 -11.56 -13.38 1.89
N ARG A 486 -10.57 -13.14 2.73
CA ARG A 486 -10.67 -13.37 4.17
C ARG A 486 -10.18 -12.19 4.99
N ILE A 487 -10.88 -11.89 6.08
CA ILE A 487 -10.35 -11.12 7.19
C ILE A 487 -10.12 -12.08 8.36
N ASP A 488 -8.86 -12.24 8.75
CA ASP A 488 -8.41 -13.12 9.83
C ASP A 488 -7.99 -12.30 11.06
N ALA A 489 -8.88 -12.25 12.05
CA ALA A 489 -8.61 -11.67 13.36
C ALA A 489 -8.63 -12.75 14.47
N LEU A 490 -8.20 -13.99 14.17
CA LEU A 490 -8.20 -15.07 15.17
C LEU A 490 -7.24 -14.83 16.34
N ALA A 491 -6.12 -14.16 16.09
CA ALA A 491 -5.09 -13.91 17.10
C ALA A 491 -5.06 -12.46 17.62
N GLY A 492 -5.65 -11.52 16.87
CA GLY A 492 -5.76 -10.11 17.22
C GLY A 492 -7.21 -9.64 17.24
N THR A 493 -7.42 -8.33 17.11
CA THR A 493 -8.76 -7.74 16.99
C THR A 493 -8.82 -6.86 15.76
N LEU A 494 -9.84 -7.05 14.91
CA LEU A 494 -10.18 -6.05 13.91
C LEU A 494 -11.22 -5.10 14.49
N ARG A 495 -10.86 -3.82 14.63
CA ARG A 495 -11.79 -2.75 14.98
C ARG A 495 -12.37 -2.16 13.69
N ASN A 496 -13.66 -2.36 13.43
CA ASN A 496 -14.32 -1.86 12.22
C ASN A 496 -15.06 -0.54 12.49
N GLU A 497 -14.58 0.57 11.96
CA GLU A 497 -15.26 1.87 11.98
C GLU A 497 -15.83 2.26 10.61
N GLY A 498 -15.31 1.66 9.54
CA GLY A 498 -15.78 1.80 8.17
C GLY A 498 -16.74 0.69 7.73
N THR A 499 -16.60 0.29 6.48
CA THR A 499 -17.44 -0.75 5.85
C THR A 499 -16.62 -1.98 5.51
N ILE A 500 -17.17 -3.17 5.80
CA ILE A 500 -16.73 -4.47 5.29
C ILE A 500 -17.84 -4.97 4.36
N LEU A 501 -17.53 -5.19 3.09
CA LEU A 501 -18.52 -5.38 2.03
C LEU A 501 -18.27 -6.62 1.17
N GLY A 502 -19.15 -7.62 1.27
CA GLY A 502 -19.20 -8.73 0.30
C GLY A 502 -19.98 -8.33 -0.96
N ASN A 503 -19.31 -7.90 -2.01
CA ASN A 503 -19.93 -7.38 -3.24
C ASN A 503 -19.57 -8.15 -4.53
N VAL A 504 -18.86 -9.27 -4.43
CA VAL A 504 -18.51 -10.09 -5.61
C VAL A 504 -19.60 -11.14 -5.87
N PRO A 505 -20.31 -11.10 -7.02
CA PRO A 505 -21.32 -12.11 -7.35
C PRO A 505 -20.78 -13.54 -7.30
N GLY A 506 -21.42 -14.41 -6.53
CA GLY A 506 -20.97 -15.79 -6.29
C GLY A 506 -19.71 -15.91 -5.43
N GLY A 507 -19.13 -14.78 -5.01
CA GLY A 507 -18.01 -14.70 -4.09
C GLY A 507 -18.48 -14.58 -2.63
N ARG A 508 -17.53 -14.82 -1.72
CA ARG A 508 -17.74 -14.71 -0.28
C ARG A 508 -16.54 -14.04 0.37
N MET A 509 -16.80 -13.06 1.23
CA MET A 509 -15.81 -12.52 2.15
C MET A 509 -15.96 -13.22 3.50
N TRP A 510 -14.92 -13.90 3.98
CA TRP A 510 -14.97 -14.60 5.27
C TRP A 510 -14.38 -13.78 6.40
N LEU A 511 -15.06 -13.75 7.54
CA LEU A 511 -14.59 -13.13 8.77
C LEU A 511 -14.31 -14.20 9.83
N TYR A 512 -13.19 -14.05 10.53
CA TYR A 512 -12.75 -14.95 11.59
C TYR A 512 -12.24 -14.15 12.80
N GLY A 513 -12.45 -14.69 14.01
CA GLY A 513 -11.98 -14.08 15.24
C GLY A 513 -12.72 -12.81 15.63
N THR A 514 -12.07 -11.90 16.35
CA THR A 514 -12.75 -10.75 16.97
C THR A 514 -12.90 -9.58 16.00
N ILE A 515 -14.15 -9.22 15.71
CA ILE A 515 -14.54 -8.08 14.87
C ILE A 515 -15.34 -7.10 15.74
N ASP A 516 -14.67 -6.06 16.24
CA ASP A 516 -15.27 -5.04 17.11
C ASP A 516 -15.73 -3.82 16.29
N GLN A 517 -17.02 -3.72 16.02
CA GLN A 517 -17.59 -2.63 15.23
C GLN A 517 -17.88 -1.37 16.04
N ALA A 518 -17.64 -0.22 15.42
CA ALA A 518 -18.02 1.06 15.97
C ALA A 518 -19.53 1.21 15.85
N THR A 519 -20.10 2.22 16.50
CA THR A 519 -21.48 2.62 16.23
C THR A 519 -21.77 2.85 14.73
N GLY A 520 -20.78 3.37 13.97
CA GLY A 520 -20.86 3.54 12.52
C GLY A 520 -20.30 2.38 11.68
N GLY A 521 -19.76 1.34 12.32
CA GLY A 521 -19.21 0.18 11.64
C GLY A 521 -20.29 -0.65 10.97
N LEU A 522 -20.02 -1.08 9.74
CA LEU A 522 -20.94 -1.86 8.92
C LEU A 522 -20.27 -3.13 8.37
N VAL A 523 -20.92 -4.28 8.56
CA VAL A 523 -20.67 -5.51 7.78
C VAL A 523 -21.86 -5.77 6.87
N ARG A 524 -21.66 -5.75 5.56
CA ARG A 524 -22.74 -5.82 4.57
C ARG A 524 -22.47 -6.89 3.53
N ALA A 525 -23.42 -7.78 3.32
CA ALA A 525 -23.47 -8.60 2.10
C ALA A 525 -24.36 -7.89 1.07
N ALA A 526 -23.88 -7.76 -0.18
CA ALA A 526 -24.56 -7.05 -1.26
C ALA A 526 -24.73 -7.97 -2.47
N ALA A 527 -23.98 -7.77 -3.55
CA ALA A 527 -24.03 -8.69 -4.69
C ALA A 527 -23.33 -10.04 -4.40
N GLY A 528 -22.49 -10.10 -3.37
CA GLY A 528 -21.87 -11.33 -2.83
C GLY A 528 -22.31 -11.61 -1.40
N HIS A 529 -21.64 -12.57 -0.75
CA HIS A 529 -21.92 -12.97 0.64
C HIS A 529 -20.82 -12.54 1.60
N VAL A 530 -21.15 -12.45 2.89
CA VAL A 530 -20.17 -12.36 3.98
C VAL A 530 -20.36 -13.55 4.90
N GLY A 531 -19.33 -14.39 5.06
CA GLY A 531 -19.36 -15.57 5.91
C GLY A 531 -18.74 -15.30 7.28
N LEU A 532 -19.40 -15.74 8.37
CA LEU A 532 -18.84 -15.77 9.72
C LEU A 532 -18.50 -17.21 10.08
N SER A 533 -17.24 -17.46 10.45
CA SER A 533 -16.79 -18.79 10.91
C SER A 533 -15.84 -18.64 12.09
N GLY A 534 -16.29 -18.95 13.30
CA GLY A 534 -15.50 -18.67 14.50
C GLY A 534 -15.30 -17.17 14.73
N ALA A 535 -16.22 -16.35 14.22
CA ALA A 535 -16.16 -14.90 14.36
C ALA A 535 -16.96 -14.45 15.60
N GLN A 536 -16.46 -13.42 16.28
CA GLN A 536 -17.16 -12.71 17.34
C GLN A 536 -17.36 -11.28 16.83
N VAL A 537 -18.58 -10.96 16.40
CA VAL A 537 -18.91 -9.64 15.88
C VAL A 537 -19.70 -8.87 16.94
N THR A 538 -19.15 -7.75 17.38
CA THR A 538 -19.78 -6.90 18.40
C THR A 538 -20.03 -5.50 17.86
N GLY A 539 -21.11 -4.84 18.26
CA GLY A 539 -21.38 -3.46 17.85
C GLY A 539 -21.88 -3.30 16.41
N GLY A 540 -22.24 -2.06 16.06
CA GLY A 540 -22.50 -1.63 14.69
C GLY A 540 -23.72 -2.30 14.04
N THR A 541 -23.67 -2.43 12.71
CA THR A 541 -24.75 -3.03 11.90
C THR A 541 -24.23 -4.19 11.07
N ILE A 542 -25.02 -5.26 10.96
CA ILE A 542 -24.80 -6.36 10.00
C ILE A 542 -26.05 -6.62 9.17
N GLY A 543 -25.89 -7.10 7.94
CA GLY A 543 -27.04 -7.64 7.19
C GLY A 543 -26.77 -7.85 5.70
N GLY A 544 -27.58 -8.68 5.08
CA GLY A 544 -27.60 -8.89 3.62
C GLY A 544 -28.62 -7.99 2.90
N MET A 545 -28.31 -7.59 1.67
CA MET A 545 -29.22 -6.86 0.78
C MET A 545 -29.04 -7.32 -0.68
N GLY A 546 -30.04 -7.10 -1.53
CA GLY A 546 -29.90 -7.29 -2.98
C GLY A 546 -29.57 -8.72 -3.43
N GLY A 547 -29.86 -9.72 -2.59
CA GLY A 547 -29.56 -11.14 -2.83
C GLY A 547 -28.32 -11.66 -2.07
N GLY A 548 -27.49 -10.78 -1.52
CA GLY A 548 -26.40 -11.16 -0.61
C GLY A 548 -26.92 -11.46 0.79
N MET A 549 -26.24 -12.36 1.48
CA MET A 549 -26.59 -12.83 2.83
C MET A 549 -25.36 -12.80 3.75
N ILE A 550 -25.55 -12.44 5.03
CA ILE A 550 -24.57 -12.78 6.07
C ILE A 550 -24.76 -14.26 6.40
N GLU A 551 -23.74 -15.07 6.21
CA GLU A 551 -23.82 -16.53 6.32
C GLU A 551 -23.02 -17.02 7.53
N ILE A 552 -23.67 -17.69 8.47
CA ILE A 552 -23.00 -18.34 9.60
C ILE A 552 -22.70 -19.77 9.21
N GLY A 553 -21.41 -20.12 9.14
CA GLY A 553 -20.96 -21.43 8.71
C GLY A 553 -19.66 -21.86 9.40
N GLY A 554 -19.38 -23.16 9.37
CA GLY A 554 -18.14 -23.70 9.95
C GLY A 554 -18.13 -23.65 11.48
N ASN A 555 -17.19 -22.90 12.06
CA ASN A 555 -17.04 -22.84 13.52
C ASN A 555 -18.09 -21.93 14.18
N PRO A 556 -18.51 -22.21 15.44
CA PRO A 556 -19.49 -21.40 16.15
C PRO A 556 -19.13 -19.92 16.17
N SER A 557 -20.08 -19.06 15.85
CA SER A 557 -19.89 -17.60 15.82
C SER A 557 -20.79 -16.91 16.85
N ILE A 558 -20.41 -15.70 17.24
CA ILE A 558 -21.14 -14.89 18.22
C ILE A 558 -21.47 -13.54 17.61
N ILE A 559 -22.70 -13.07 17.80
CA ILE A 559 -23.09 -11.67 17.55
C ILE A 559 -23.60 -11.04 18.84
N ASP A 560 -23.19 -9.80 19.12
CA ASP A 560 -23.58 -9.08 20.33
C ASP A 560 -23.62 -7.56 20.13
N ASP A 561 -24.42 -6.87 20.93
CA ASP A 561 -24.57 -5.40 20.94
C ASP A 561 -24.72 -4.77 19.54
N LEU A 562 -25.43 -5.45 18.63
CA LEU A 562 -25.49 -5.03 17.23
C LEU A 562 -26.89 -5.02 16.65
N ARG A 563 -27.03 -4.30 15.54
CA ARG A 563 -28.24 -4.27 14.73
C ARG A 563 -28.13 -5.23 13.54
N ILE A 564 -29.10 -6.12 13.39
CA ILE A 564 -29.34 -6.85 12.14
C ILE A 564 -30.30 -6.02 11.29
N ASP A 565 -29.85 -5.61 10.12
CA ASP A 565 -30.60 -4.80 9.16
C ASP A 565 -30.49 -5.44 7.77
N GLY A 566 -31.24 -6.52 7.54
CA GLY A 566 -31.18 -7.32 6.32
C GLY A 566 -31.11 -8.83 6.60
N ASP A 567 -30.67 -9.60 5.61
CA ASP A 567 -30.68 -11.06 5.68
C ASP A 567 -29.43 -11.62 6.40
N VAL A 568 -29.66 -12.44 7.43
CA VAL A 568 -28.66 -13.27 8.12
C VAL A 568 -29.14 -14.71 8.08
N GLY A 569 -28.27 -15.64 7.65
CA GLY A 569 -28.58 -17.05 7.50
C GLY A 569 -27.64 -17.91 8.31
N VAL A 570 -28.17 -18.83 9.10
CA VAL A 570 -27.41 -19.89 9.78
C VAL A 570 -27.50 -21.14 8.94
N TRP A 571 -26.37 -21.70 8.53
CA TRP A 571 -26.34 -22.95 7.76
C TRP A 571 -26.56 -24.17 8.65
N GLY A 572 -26.96 -25.29 8.06
CA GLY A 572 -27.07 -26.55 8.77
C GLY A 572 -25.74 -26.96 9.41
N GLY A 573 -25.81 -27.34 10.69
CA GLY A 573 -24.65 -27.71 11.50
C GLY A 573 -23.85 -26.52 12.05
N ALA A 574 -24.24 -25.29 11.71
CA ALA A 574 -23.65 -24.09 12.27
C ALA A 574 -24.35 -23.67 13.58
N ASP A 575 -23.62 -22.96 14.43
CA ASP A 575 -24.08 -22.44 15.72
C ASP A 575 -23.82 -20.92 15.76
N LEU A 576 -24.89 -20.16 15.93
CA LEU A 576 -24.86 -18.72 16.17
C LEU A 576 -25.30 -18.45 17.61
N ALA A 577 -24.38 -17.97 18.45
CA ALA A 577 -24.72 -17.48 19.78
C ALA A 577 -25.05 -15.98 19.74
N ILE A 578 -26.12 -15.60 20.44
CA ILE A 578 -26.42 -14.21 20.77
C ILE A 578 -25.74 -13.90 22.11
N GLY A 579 -24.90 -12.87 22.12
CA GLY A 579 -24.19 -12.42 23.31
C GLY A 579 -25.11 -11.76 24.35
N PRO A 580 -24.59 -11.46 25.55
CA PRO A 580 -25.39 -10.98 26.68
C PRO A 580 -25.96 -9.56 26.51
N ALA A 581 -25.36 -8.70 25.68
CA ALA A 581 -25.94 -7.39 25.38
C ALA A 581 -27.14 -7.50 24.42
N GLY A 582 -27.24 -8.61 23.68
CA GLY A 582 -28.34 -8.91 22.79
C GLY A 582 -28.21 -8.23 21.44
N VAL A 583 -29.26 -8.33 20.63
CA VAL A 583 -29.29 -7.74 19.29
C VAL A 583 -30.61 -7.05 19.00
N VAL A 584 -30.56 -6.06 18.10
CA VAL A 584 -31.75 -5.45 17.49
C VAL A 584 -31.93 -6.05 16.10
N ASN A 585 -32.84 -7.00 15.95
CA ASN A 585 -33.17 -7.60 14.66
C ASN A 585 -34.28 -6.82 13.96
N ASP A 586 -33.95 -6.00 12.97
CA ASP A 586 -34.91 -5.36 12.06
C ASP A 586 -34.89 -6.00 10.66
N GLY A 587 -34.14 -7.08 10.50
CA GLY A 587 -34.02 -7.84 9.27
C GLY A 587 -34.68 -9.20 9.36
N ARG A 588 -34.08 -10.17 8.67
CA ARG A 588 -34.53 -11.55 8.61
C ARG A 588 -33.39 -12.46 9.03
N LEU A 589 -33.57 -13.15 10.16
CA LEU A 589 -32.67 -14.18 10.65
C LEU A 589 -33.23 -15.56 10.28
N VAL A 590 -32.62 -16.24 9.31
CA VAL A 590 -33.06 -17.54 8.80
C VAL A 590 -32.18 -18.65 9.38
N ILE A 591 -32.80 -19.60 10.07
CA ILE A 591 -32.14 -20.77 10.64
C ILE A 591 -32.30 -21.94 9.66
N SER A 592 -31.20 -22.64 9.36
CA SER A 592 -31.08 -23.63 8.27
C SER A 592 -31.32 -23.03 6.87
N SER A 593 -30.66 -21.90 6.64
CA SER A 593 -30.77 -21.09 5.43
C SER A 593 -30.22 -21.74 4.15
N ASP A 594 -29.33 -22.73 4.28
CA ASP A 594 -28.75 -23.47 3.14
C ASP A 594 -29.56 -24.72 2.77
N GLY A 595 -30.62 -25.03 3.54
CA GLY A 595 -31.51 -26.17 3.30
C GLY A 595 -30.85 -27.53 3.54
N THR A 596 -29.75 -27.59 4.30
CA THR A 596 -29.10 -28.87 4.63
C THR A 596 -29.73 -29.55 5.86
N HIS A 597 -29.57 -30.87 5.97
CA HIS A 597 -30.22 -31.71 7.00
C HIS A 597 -29.39 -31.81 8.30
N TYR A 598 -28.78 -30.70 8.70
CA TYR A 598 -27.96 -30.63 9.91
C TYR A 598 -28.53 -29.55 10.81
N ASN A 599 -28.47 -29.77 12.13
CA ASN A 599 -29.01 -28.84 13.11
C ASN A 599 -28.31 -27.47 13.01
N ALA A 600 -29.00 -26.49 12.43
CA ALA A 600 -28.65 -25.08 12.51
C ALA A 600 -29.23 -24.52 13.82
N ILE A 601 -28.40 -23.83 14.59
CA ILE A 601 -28.78 -23.37 15.94
C ILE A 601 -28.56 -21.87 16.05
N VAL A 602 -29.59 -21.17 16.52
CA VAL A 602 -29.45 -19.84 17.17
C VAL A 602 -29.63 -20.04 18.66
N ARG A 603 -28.66 -19.61 19.47
CA ARG A 603 -28.65 -19.89 20.90
C ARG A 603 -28.36 -18.71 21.81
N ALA A 604 -28.91 -18.78 23.00
CA ALA A 604 -28.51 -18.00 24.17
C ALA A 604 -27.65 -18.87 25.09
N ASN A 605 -26.40 -18.47 25.35
CA ASN A 605 -25.55 -19.12 26.37
C ASN A 605 -25.75 -18.50 27.76
N GLU A 606 -26.08 -17.21 27.77
CA GLU A 606 -26.50 -16.43 28.94
C GLU A 606 -27.83 -15.77 28.60
N SER A 607 -28.57 -15.31 29.61
CA SER A 607 -29.86 -14.65 29.37
C SER A 607 -29.68 -13.42 28.48
N THR A 608 -30.39 -13.36 27.36
CA THR A 608 -30.24 -12.32 26.35
C THR A 608 -31.56 -12.03 25.65
N THR A 609 -31.62 -10.91 24.94
CA THR A 609 -32.83 -10.44 24.24
C THR A 609 -32.54 -10.22 22.76
N ILE A 610 -33.43 -10.72 21.90
CA ILE A 610 -33.55 -10.30 20.51
C ILE A 610 -34.72 -9.32 20.42
N THR A 611 -34.44 -8.04 20.17
CA THR A 611 -35.44 -6.98 19.98
C THR A 611 -35.57 -6.60 18.51
N GLY A 612 -36.30 -5.52 18.20
CA GLY A 612 -36.52 -5.03 16.84
C GLY A 612 -37.83 -5.54 16.24
N SER A 613 -38.05 -5.21 14.98
CA SER A 613 -39.27 -5.45 14.18
C SER A 613 -39.12 -6.56 13.12
N GLY A 614 -37.95 -7.17 13.05
CA GLY A 614 -37.60 -8.23 12.12
C GLY A 614 -38.21 -9.59 12.47
N SER A 615 -37.81 -10.60 11.68
CA SER A 615 -38.27 -11.98 11.84
C SER A 615 -37.13 -12.94 12.14
N ILE A 616 -37.45 -13.98 12.91
CA ILE A 616 -36.66 -15.20 13.09
C ILE A 616 -37.42 -16.31 12.37
N GLU A 617 -36.80 -16.90 11.37
CA GLU A 617 -37.40 -17.88 10.47
C GLU A 617 -36.77 -19.25 10.69
N LEU A 618 -37.57 -20.20 11.16
CA LEU A 618 -37.17 -21.59 11.30
C LEU A 618 -37.50 -22.36 10.02
N VAL A 619 -36.47 -22.83 9.32
CA VAL A 619 -36.62 -23.56 8.06
C VAL A 619 -36.20 -25.02 8.27
N SER A 620 -37.16 -25.90 8.54
CA SER A 620 -36.89 -27.35 8.66
C SER A 620 -37.22 -28.10 7.36
N PRO A 621 -36.25 -28.37 6.47
CA PRO A 621 -36.52 -29.03 5.19
C PRO A 621 -36.88 -30.50 5.35
N THR A 622 -36.37 -31.19 6.38
CA THR A 622 -36.57 -32.64 6.56
C THR A 622 -36.87 -33.08 7.99
N ASP A 623 -36.15 -32.52 8.96
CA ASP A 623 -36.34 -32.79 10.39
C ASP A 623 -36.65 -31.48 11.11
N ILE A 624 -37.59 -31.51 12.06
CA ILE A 624 -37.94 -30.35 12.87
C ILE A 624 -36.73 -29.83 13.69
N ARG A 625 -35.74 -30.71 13.94
CA ARG A 625 -34.50 -30.38 14.65
C ARG A 625 -33.42 -29.75 13.77
N ASP A 626 -33.62 -29.71 12.45
CA ASP A 626 -32.69 -29.05 11.52
C ASP A 626 -32.62 -27.54 11.76
N SER A 627 -33.67 -26.95 12.35
CA SER A 627 -33.74 -25.53 12.65
C SER A 627 -34.12 -25.32 14.12
N HIS A 628 -33.20 -24.74 14.89
CA HIS A 628 -33.27 -24.76 16.34
C HIS A 628 -33.08 -23.37 16.95
N LEU A 629 -34.05 -22.94 17.78
CA LEU A 629 -33.93 -21.77 18.65
C LEU A 629 -33.80 -22.23 20.10
N TYR A 630 -32.67 -21.91 20.73
CA TYR A 630 -32.23 -22.59 21.96
C TYR A 630 -31.80 -21.63 23.07
N ALA A 631 -32.24 -21.87 24.30
CA ALA A 631 -31.67 -21.25 25.50
C ALA A 631 -30.94 -22.30 26.35
N SER A 632 -29.64 -22.09 26.59
CA SER A 632 -28.82 -23.01 27.39
C SER A 632 -29.33 -23.10 28.84
N PRO A 633 -29.11 -24.22 29.55
CA PRO A 633 -29.59 -24.39 30.92
C PRO A 633 -29.18 -23.23 31.84
N GLY A 634 -30.18 -22.59 32.46
CA GLY A 634 -29.98 -21.45 33.36
C GLY A 634 -29.98 -20.07 32.67
N ALA A 635 -30.01 -20.03 31.34
CA ALA A 635 -30.25 -18.83 30.54
C ALA A 635 -31.72 -18.77 30.09
N ALA A 636 -32.17 -17.55 29.77
CA ALA A 636 -33.46 -17.32 29.12
C ALA A 636 -33.27 -16.49 27.84
N LEU A 637 -33.92 -16.88 26.75
CA LEU A 637 -33.94 -16.11 25.51
C LEU A 637 -35.25 -15.32 25.42
N PHE A 638 -35.15 -13.99 25.44
CA PHE A 638 -36.30 -13.10 25.32
C PHE A 638 -36.47 -12.65 23.87
N ILE A 639 -37.67 -12.84 23.32
CA ILE A 639 -38.04 -12.39 21.98
C ILE A 639 -38.96 -11.18 22.12
N GLY A 640 -38.48 -10.02 21.69
CA GLY A 640 -39.11 -8.72 21.93
C GLY A 640 -40.45 -8.50 21.22
N GLN A 641 -41.19 -7.51 21.70
CA GLN A 641 -42.60 -7.26 21.32
C GLN A 641 -42.89 -7.10 19.83
N GLN A 642 -41.93 -6.63 19.05
CA GLN A 642 -42.10 -6.40 17.61
C GLN A 642 -41.48 -7.51 16.75
N GLN A 643 -40.81 -8.50 17.36
CA GLN A 643 -40.26 -9.64 16.64
C GLN A 643 -41.36 -10.60 16.20
N THR A 644 -41.12 -11.29 15.10
CA THR A 644 -41.91 -12.43 14.66
C THR A 644 -41.03 -13.68 14.62
N VAL A 645 -41.39 -14.71 15.39
CA VAL A 645 -40.83 -16.06 15.22
C VAL A 645 -41.79 -16.85 14.35
N ARG A 646 -41.31 -17.35 13.20
CA ARG A 646 -42.14 -18.11 12.27
C ARG A 646 -41.43 -19.31 11.66
N GLY A 647 -42.17 -20.17 10.98
CA GLY A 647 -41.63 -21.34 10.31
C GLY A 647 -41.79 -22.64 11.13
N THR A 648 -41.18 -23.71 10.64
CA THR A 648 -41.22 -25.02 11.29
C THR A 648 -39.86 -25.30 11.90
N GLY A 649 -39.82 -25.68 13.17
CA GLY A 649 -38.57 -25.95 13.84
C GLY A 649 -38.73 -26.29 15.32
N TRP A 650 -37.61 -26.33 16.01
CA TRP A 650 -37.53 -26.73 17.40
C TRP A 650 -37.24 -25.53 18.31
N LEU A 651 -37.99 -25.45 19.40
CA LEU A 651 -37.86 -24.50 20.48
C LEU A 651 -37.38 -25.25 21.73
N ASP A 652 -36.19 -24.92 22.24
CA ASP A 652 -35.57 -25.63 23.37
C ASP A 652 -35.10 -24.65 24.45
N GLY A 653 -35.25 -25.05 25.72
CA GLY A 653 -34.87 -24.25 26.88
C GLY A 653 -35.93 -23.26 27.36
N ASP A 654 -35.52 -22.23 28.11
CA ASP A 654 -36.40 -21.16 28.63
C ASP A 654 -36.55 -20.02 27.59
N LEU A 655 -37.64 -20.05 26.84
CA LEU A 655 -37.98 -19.04 25.84
C LEU A 655 -39.09 -18.14 26.34
N ARG A 656 -38.87 -16.83 26.29
CA ARG A 656 -39.85 -15.81 26.69
C ARG A 656 -40.28 -14.99 25.48
N MET A 657 -41.47 -15.27 24.99
CA MET A 657 -42.07 -14.57 23.86
C MET A 657 -42.81 -13.34 24.34
N GLN A 658 -42.58 -12.21 23.68
CA GLN A 658 -43.36 -10.97 23.84
C GLN A 658 -43.96 -10.49 22.53
N GLY A 659 -43.48 -11.00 21.38
CA GLY A 659 -43.93 -10.66 20.04
C GLY A 659 -44.83 -11.72 19.42
N THR A 660 -44.80 -11.82 18.09
CA THR A 660 -45.63 -12.78 17.35
C THR A 660 -44.94 -14.14 17.25
N LEU A 661 -45.69 -15.21 17.54
CA LEU A 661 -45.32 -16.60 17.30
C LEU A 661 -46.28 -17.17 16.25
N ALA A 662 -45.76 -17.48 15.06
CA ALA A 662 -46.57 -17.92 13.91
C ALA A 662 -45.97 -19.21 13.31
N PRO A 663 -46.39 -20.40 13.73
CA PRO A 663 -45.88 -21.65 13.17
C PRO A 663 -46.00 -21.67 11.64
N GLY A 664 -44.95 -22.15 10.97
CA GLY A 664 -44.91 -22.26 9.50
C GLY A 664 -44.70 -20.97 8.70
N PHE A 665 -44.60 -21.12 7.38
CA PHE A 665 -44.75 -20.04 6.37
C PHE A 665 -46.11 -20.10 5.65
N SER A 666 -46.88 -21.08 6.06
CA SER A 666 -48.28 -21.40 5.87
C SER A 666 -48.60 -22.27 7.11
N VAL A 667 -49.38 -23.35 6.98
CA VAL A 667 -49.49 -24.35 8.04
C VAL A 667 -48.12 -24.95 8.42
N GLY A 668 -47.78 -24.94 9.72
CA GLY A 668 -46.54 -25.46 10.26
C GLY A 668 -46.63 -25.98 11.70
N ARG A 669 -45.48 -26.43 12.21
CA ARG A 669 -45.35 -27.02 13.54
C ARG A 669 -44.10 -26.47 14.23
N LEU A 670 -44.26 -26.10 15.50
CA LEU A 670 -43.12 -25.87 16.39
C LEU A 670 -43.08 -27.00 17.42
N ASP A 671 -41.93 -27.66 17.55
CA ASP A 671 -41.70 -28.63 18.63
C ASP A 671 -41.12 -27.90 19.84
N LEU A 672 -41.53 -28.28 21.05
CA LEU A 672 -41.10 -27.67 22.29
C LEU A 672 -40.42 -28.70 23.20
N ASP A 673 -39.19 -28.43 23.60
CA ASP A 673 -38.45 -29.17 24.64
C ASP A 673 -37.88 -28.17 25.66
N GLY A 674 -38.71 -27.71 26.59
CA GLY A 674 -38.34 -26.60 27.46
C GLY A 674 -39.55 -25.86 28.01
N THR A 675 -39.38 -24.59 28.39
CA THR A 675 -40.48 -23.73 28.84
C THR A 675 -40.69 -22.59 27.84
N LEU A 676 -41.90 -22.49 27.29
CA LEU A 676 -42.35 -21.34 26.50
C LEU A 676 -43.25 -20.47 27.37
N THR A 677 -42.80 -19.25 27.69
CA THR A 677 -43.62 -18.26 28.41
C THR A 677 -44.06 -17.17 27.45
N MET A 678 -45.37 -17.01 27.28
CA MET A 678 -45.97 -15.88 26.54
C MET A 678 -46.24 -14.72 27.51
N ALA A 679 -45.97 -13.49 27.07
CA ALA A 679 -46.28 -12.27 27.82
C ALA A 679 -47.61 -11.66 27.34
N PRO A 680 -48.17 -10.63 28.01
CA PRO A 680 -49.46 -10.05 27.64
C PRO A 680 -49.45 -9.34 26.27
N THR A 681 -48.27 -9.08 25.72
CA THR A 681 -48.10 -8.49 24.38
C THR A 681 -47.93 -9.53 23.29
N SER A 682 -47.81 -10.80 23.65
CA SER A 682 -47.60 -11.88 22.70
C SER A 682 -48.83 -12.08 21.82
N LEU A 683 -48.57 -12.50 20.58
CA LEU A 683 -49.60 -12.95 19.66
C LEU A 683 -49.27 -14.36 19.19
N TYR A 684 -50.13 -15.33 19.45
CA TYR A 684 -50.08 -16.64 18.79
C TYR A 684 -50.93 -16.60 17.52
N ASP A 685 -50.31 -16.63 16.34
CA ASP A 685 -51.03 -16.62 15.06
C ASP A 685 -51.13 -18.05 14.52
N VAL A 686 -52.36 -18.52 14.32
CA VAL A 686 -52.70 -19.90 13.95
C VAL A 686 -53.42 -19.92 12.63
N GLU A 687 -52.76 -20.42 11.60
CA GLU A 687 -53.34 -20.66 10.29
C GLU A 687 -54.01 -22.04 10.19
N MET A 688 -55.15 -22.11 9.50
CA MET A 688 -55.91 -23.36 9.31
C MET A 688 -56.26 -23.55 7.83
N ALA A 689 -55.71 -24.58 7.20
CA ALA A 689 -56.00 -24.94 5.81
C ALA A 689 -57.05 -26.06 5.70
N SER A 690 -57.25 -26.86 6.75
CA SER A 690 -58.31 -27.86 6.89
C SER A 690 -58.42 -28.35 8.34
N ALA A 691 -59.44 -29.15 8.66
CA ALA A 691 -59.61 -29.80 9.96
C ALA A 691 -58.42 -30.68 10.40
N THR A 692 -57.50 -31.03 9.49
CA THR A 692 -56.31 -31.85 9.79
C THR A 692 -54.99 -31.17 9.42
N SER A 693 -55.04 -29.93 8.96
CA SER A 693 -53.86 -29.16 8.53
C SER A 693 -53.99 -27.74 9.05
N TYR A 694 -53.33 -27.49 10.17
CA TYR A 694 -53.37 -26.24 10.91
C TYR A 694 -52.09 -26.07 11.73
N ASP A 695 -51.81 -24.83 12.11
CA ASP A 695 -50.66 -24.48 12.93
C ASP A 695 -50.75 -25.05 14.33
N ARG A 696 -49.61 -25.53 14.83
CA ARG A 696 -49.57 -26.08 16.19
C ARG A 696 -48.21 -25.98 16.86
N ILE A 697 -48.25 -25.85 18.18
CA ILE A 697 -47.13 -26.10 19.08
C ILE A 697 -47.35 -27.49 19.69
N THR A 698 -46.32 -28.32 19.71
CA THR A 698 -46.37 -29.65 20.34
C THR A 698 -45.04 -29.96 21.02
N GLY A 699 -44.98 -30.95 21.90
CA GLY A 699 -43.73 -31.45 22.46
C GLY A 699 -43.84 -31.79 23.94
N ASP A 700 -42.70 -32.08 24.55
CA ASP A 700 -42.61 -32.53 25.95
C ASP A 700 -42.32 -31.38 26.93
N GLY A 701 -42.36 -30.11 26.46
CA GLY A 701 -42.15 -28.91 27.27
C GLY A 701 -43.37 -28.39 28.06
N ALA A 702 -43.21 -27.25 28.71
CA ALA A 702 -44.24 -26.51 29.43
C ALA A 702 -44.58 -25.20 28.71
N VAL A 703 -45.87 -24.83 28.68
CA VAL A 703 -46.36 -23.59 28.08
C VAL A 703 -47.09 -22.76 29.13
N VAL A 704 -46.71 -21.49 29.26
CA VAL A 704 -47.40 -20.49 30.08
C VAL A 704 -48.03 -19.46 29.15
N LEU A 705 -49.36 -19.37 29.17
CA LEU A 705 -50.16 -18.54 28.27
C LEU A 705 -50.54 -17.20 28.92
N GLU A 706 -50.33 -16.14 28.14
CA GLU A 706 -50.85 -14.78 28.30
C GLU A 706 -50.94 -14.18 26.88
N GLY A 707 -51.51 -12.99 26.73
CA GLY A 707 -51.61 -12.30 25.44
C GLY A 707 -52.68 -12.92 24.53
N ASP A 708 -52.61 -12.64 23.23
CA ASP A 708 -53.72 -12.90 22.31
C ASP A 708 -53.47 -14.13 21.42
N MET A 709 -54.54 -14.78 21.00
CA MET A 709 -54.54 -15.77 19.92
C MET A 709 -55.30 -15.23 18.70
N ARG A 710 -54.77 -15.48 17.50
CA ARG A 710 -55.45 -15.21 16.23
C ARG A 710 -55.64 -16.49 15.44
N LEU A 711 -56.84 -16.69 14.95
CA LEU A 711 -57.21 -17.82 14.10
C LEU A 711 -57.43 -17.32 12.67
N THR A 712 -56.69 -17.87 11.72
CA THR A 712 -56.71 -17.45 10.32
C THR A 712 -56.97 -18.65 9.40
N PRO A 713 -58.23 -18.92 8.99
CA PRO A 713 -58.50 -19.86 7.91
C PRO A 713 -57.85 -19.37 6.61
N ILE A 714 -57.04 -20.23 5.99
CA ILE A 714 -56.33 -19.96 4.74
C ILE A 714 -56.82 -20.89 3.64
N ASP A 715 -56.36 -20.68 2.40
CA ASP A 715 -56.69 -21.51 1.23
C ASP A 715 -58.20 -21.72 0.97
N GLY A 716 -59.03 -20.79 1.45
CA GLY A 716 -60.49 -20.84 1.31
C GLY A 716 -61.18 -21.82 2.26
N TYR A 717 -60.47 -22.32 3.28
CA TYR A 717 -61.05 -23.19 4.28
C TYR A 717 -62.16 -22.47 5.07
N ALA A 718 -63.31 -23.13 5.17
CA ALA A 718 -64.46 -22.67 5.95
C ALA A 718 -64.71 -23.70 7.06
N PRO A 719 -64.35 -23.40 8.32
CA PRO A 719 -64.51 -24.34 9.42
C PRO A 719 -65.99 -24.72 9.63
N GLN A 720 -66.22 -25.99 9.92
CA GLN A 720 -67.53 -26.62 10.02
C GLN A 720 -67.81 -27.07 11.46
N TRP A 721 -69.09 -27.29 11.78
CA TRP A 721 -69.51 -27.90 13.05
C TRP A 721 -68.70 -29.16 13.36
N GLY A 722 -68.11 -29.21 14.56
CA GLY A 722 -67.34 -30.34 15.06
C GLY A 722 -65.88 -30.39 14.59
N ASP A 723 -65.41 -29.40 13.80
CA ASP A 723 -63.98 -29.27 13.53
C ASP A 723 -63.24 -28.93 14.83
N THR A 724 -62.20 -29.69 15.15
CA THR A 724 -61.36 -29.50 16.35
C THR A 724 -59.90 -29.35 15.95
N PHE A 725 -59.27 -28.31 16.47
CA PHE A 725 -57.86 -27.98 16.23
C PHE A 725 -57.11 -28.00 17.56
N GLU A 726 -56.29 -29.03 17.77
CA GLU A 726 -55.35 -29.08 18.90
C GLU A 726 -54.16 -28.17 18.62
N VAL A 727 -54.32 -26.88 18.94
CA VAL A 727 -53.35 -25.84 18.60
C VAL A 727 -52.12 -25.86 19.50
N ILE A 728 -52.23 -26.41 20.71
CA ILE A 728 -51.11 -26.61 21.64
C ILE A 728 -51.21 -27.99 22.29
N ARG A 729 -50.11 -28.74 22.30
CA ARG A 729 -49.90 -29.93 23.13
C ARG A 729 -48.58 -29.83 23.89
N ALA A 730 -48.61 -29.99 25.21
CA ALA A 730 -47.44 -29.82 26.07
C ALA A 730 -47.53 -30.73 27.31
N THR A 731 -46.45 -30.89 28.07
CA THR A 731 -46.49 -31.60 29.36
C THR A 731 -47.33 -30.84 30.39
N THR A 732 -47.26 -29.50 30.37
CA THR A 732 -48.13 -28.64 31.16
C THR A 732 -48.50 -27.37 30.40
N VAL A 733 -49.78 -27.02 30.41
CA VAL A 733 -50.32 -25.73 29.97
C VAL A 733 -50.90 -25.02 31.19
N THR A 734 -50.52 -23.76 31.38
CA THR A 734 -51.04 -22.90 32.46
C THR A 734 -51.36 -21.51 31.93
N GLY A 735 -52.40 -20.87 32.46
CA GLY A 735 -52.90 -19.59 31.94
C GLY A 735 -53.90 -19.78 30.80
N GLU A 736 -54.41 -18.67 30.28
CA GLU A 736 -55.36 -18.59 29.16
C GLU A 736 -54.95 -17.41 28.27
N PHE A 737 -55.41 -17.39 27.02
CA PHE A 737 -55.26 -16.21 26.17
C PHE A 737 -56.22 -15.10 26.63
N ASP A 738 -55.75 -13.85 26.62
CA ASP A 738 -56.50 -12.66 27.00
C ASP A 738 -57.61 -12.36 25.98
N GLU A 739 -57.30 -12.45 24.68
CA GLU A 739 -58.26 -12.32 23.58
C GLU A 739 -58.05 -13.40 22.52
N VAL A 740 -59.15 -13.91 21.95
CA VAL A 740 -59.13 -14.81 20.80
C VAL A 740 -59.83 -14.13 19.63
N SER A 741 -59.06 -13.78 18.61
CA SER A 741 -59.57 -13.14 17.39
C SER A 741 -59.70 -14.14 16.25
N ALA A 742 -60.88 -14.19 15.63
CA ALA A 742 -61.18 -15.11 14.53
C ALA A 742 -62.17 -14.48 13.56
N PRO A 743 -62.17 -14.86 12.26
CA PRO A 743 -63.21 -14.42 11.33
C PRO A 743 -64.59 -14.99 11.71
N PRO A 744 -65.69 -14.36 11.28
CA PRO A 744 -67.02 -14.88 11.53
C PRO A 744 -67.24 -16.24 10.83
N LEU A 745 -67.90 -17.16 11.52
CA LEU A 745 -68.30 -18.45 10.97
C LEU A 745 -69.67 -18.37 10.27
N ALA A 746 -69.94 -19.30 9.35
CA ALA A 746 -71.24 -19.39 8.68
C ALA A 746 -72.28 -20.05 9.59
N GLY A 747 -73.51 -19.52 9.61
CA GLY A 747 -74.57 -20.02 10.48
C GLY A 747 -74.43 -19.52 11.92
N ASN A 748 -75.03 -20.22 12.87
CA ASN A 748 -74.94 -19.90 14.30
C ASN A 748 -73.76 -20.65 14.96
N LEU A 749 -72.56 -20.50 14.37
CA LEU A 749 -71.35 -21.19 14.82
C LEU A 749 -70.38 -20.23 15.50
N VAL A 750 -69.60 -20.74 16.47
CA VAL A 750 -68.59 -20.03 17.23
C VAL A 750 -67.32 -20.88 17.37
N TYR A 751 -66.17 -20.22 17.55
CA TYR A 751 -64.95 -20.88 18.00
C TYR A 751 -64.97 -20.91 19.53
N ARG A 752 -64.87 -22.10 20.13
CA ARG A 752 -64.72 -22.28 21.57
C ARG A 752 -63.31 -22.78 21.86
N VAL A 753 -62.59 -22.09 22.74
CA VAL A 753 -61.24 -22.48 23.16
C VAL A 753 -61.33 -23.22 24.48
N LEU A 754 -60.74 -24.41 24.51
CA LEU A 754 -60.78 -25.33 25.65
C LEU A 754 -59.37 -25.45 26.19
N TYR A 755 -59.19 -25.10 27.46
CA TYR A 755 -57.91 -25.16 28.16
C TYR A 755 -57.86 -26.38 29.07
N SER A 756 -56.98 -27.32 28.72
CA SER A 756 -56.65 -28.49 29.53
C SER A 756 -55.28 -28.31 30.18
N SER A 757 -54.94 -29.18 31.14
CA SER A 757 -53.64 -29.11 31.80
C SER A 757 -52.45 -29.44 30.88
N ASP A 758 -52.68 -30.05 29.72
CA ASP A 758 -51.66 -30.56 28.80
C ASP A 758 -51.94 -30.23 27.32
N HIS A 759 -53.04 -29.55 27.00
CA HIS A 759 -53.36 -29.13 25.63
C HIS A 759 -54.33 -27.95 25.59
N VAL A 760 -54.40 -27.29 24.44
CA VAL A 760 -55.42 -26.28 24.09
C VAL A 760 -56.08 -26.69 22.79
N ASP A 761 -57.40 -26.86 22.82
CA ASP A 761 -58.22 -27.17 21.65
C ASP A 761 -59.05 -25.97 21.25
N VAL A 762 -59.18 -25.76 19.94
CA VAL A 762 -60.19 -24.87 19.37
C VAL A 762 -61.24 -25.72 18.69
N VAL A 763 -62.48 -25.68 19.19
CA VAL A 763 -63.61 -26.43 18.64
C VAL A 763 -64.59 -25.49 17.96
N VAL A 764 -65.00 -25.83 16.75
CA VAL A 764 -66.07 -25.12 16.04
C VAL A 764 -67.41 -25.73 16.47
N THR A 765 -68.15 -24.95 17.24
CA THR A 765 -69.45 -25.37 17.78
C THR A 765 -70.49 -24.24 17.67
N CYS A 766 -71.54 -24.22 18.47
CA CYS A 766 -72.60 -23.22 18.51
C CYS A 766 -72.77 -22.70 19.95
N PRO A 767 -73.38 -21.52 20.12
CA PRO A 767 -73.54 -20.93 21.44
C PRO A 767 -74.18 -21.85 22.49
N PRO A 768 -75.23 -22.67 22.18
CA PRO A 768 -75.81 -23.63 23.13
C PRO A 768 -74.95 -24.81 23.56
N ASP A 769 -73.88 -25.16 22.84
CA ASP A 769 -72.96 -26.24 23.21
C ASP A 769 -71.90 -25.67 24.15
N VAL A 770 -72.15 -25.80 25.45
CA VAL A 770 -71.45 -25.10 26.54
C VAL A 770 -70.76 -26.06 27.51
N THR A 771 -70.85 -27.37 27.28
CA THR A 771 -70.16 -28.36 28.11
C THR A 771 -69.73 -29.59 27.33
N GLU A 772 -68.82 -30.38 27.89
CA GLU A 772 -68.36 -31.59 27.22
C GLU A 772 -69.46 -32.67 27.15
N PRO A 773 -69.55 -33.45 26.05
CA PRO A 773 -68.66 -33.43 24.89
C PRO A 773 -69.04 -32.35 23.85
N TYR A 774 -68.13 -31.42 23.57
CA TYR A 774 -68.31 -30.42 22.53
C TYR A 774 -68.40 -31.04 21.12
N GLY A 775 -69.25 -30.48 20.26
CA GLY A 775 -69.62 -31.01 18.95
C GLY A 775 -70.86 -31.91 18.98
N GLU A 776 -71.44 -32.13 20.16
CA GLU A 776 -72.75 -32.77 20.39
C GLU A 776 -73.61 -31.84 21.25
N ILE A 777 -74.92 -31.76 21.01
CA ILE A 777 -75.85 -31.07 21.92
C ILE A 777 -76.58 -32.16 22.71
N ASP A 778 -76.34 -32.23 24.01
CA ASP A 778 -76.98 -33.21 24.87
C ASP A 778 -77.63 -32.61 26.13
N ILE A 779 -78.01 -33.45 27.09
CA ILE A 779 -78.69 -33.00 28.31
C ILE A 779 -77.76 -32.22 29.24
N PHE A 780 -76.45 -32.47 29.19
CA PHE A 780 -75.46 -31.76 30.00
C PHE A 780 -75.32 -30.32 29.54
N ASP A 781 -75.37 -30.05 28.23
CA ASP A 781 -75.41 -28.68 27.69
C ASP A 781 -76.62 -27.92 28.20
N VAL A 782 -77.81 -28.55 28.17
CA VAL A 782 -79.03 -27.94 28.67
C VAL A 782 -78.93 -27.63 30.17
N ILE A 783 -78.36 -28.54 30.95
CA ILE A 783 -78.15 -28.31 32.39
C ILE A 783 -77.20 -27.14 32.60
N ARG A 784 -76.05 -27.14 31.92
CA ARG A 784 -75.03 -26.09 32.06
C ARG A 784 -75.53 -24.73 31.57
N TYR A 785 -76.24 -24.70 30.46
CA TYR A 785 -76.90 -23.51 29.94
C TYR A 785 -77.90 -22.94 30.95
N LEU A 786 -78.73 -23.78 31.58
CA LEU A 786 -79.67 -23.32 32.62
C LEU A 786 -78.96 -22.76 33.85
N GLU A 787 -77.81 -23.32 34.24
CA GLU A 787 -76.97 -22.77 35.32
C GLU A 787 -76.42 -21.38 34.95
N LEU A 788 -75.91 -21.23 33.72
CA LEU A 788 -75.40 -19.96 33.19
C LEU A 788 -76.53 -18.92 33.07
N PHE A 789 -77.70 -19.35 32.60
CA PHE A 789 -78.89 -18.51 32.48
C PHE A 789 -79.39 -18.04 33.86
N GLU A 790 -79.41 -18.92 34.86
CA GLU A 790 -79.74 -18.54 36.25
C GLU A 790 -78.70 -17.58 36.83
N ALA A 791 -77.43 -17.76 36.47
CA ALA A 791 -76.33 -16.87 36.86
C ALA A 791 -76.32 -15.53 36.10
N GLN A 792 -77.17 -15.35 35.08
CA GLN A 792 -77.14 -14.21 34.15
C GLN A 792 -75.76 -14.04 33.51
N ASP A 793 -75.12 -15.16 33.19
CA ASP A 793 -73.85 -15.19 32.49
C ASP A 793 -74.08 -14.81 31.02
N PRO A 794 -73.30 -13.88 30.43
CA PRO A 794 -73.43 -13.48 29.03
C PRO A 794 -73.47 -14.66 28.04
N ASP A 795 -72.83 -15.78 28.35
CA ASP A 795 -72.85 -16.99 27.49
C ASP A 795 -74.25 -17.63 27.38
N ALA A 796 -75.19 -17.26 28.26
CA ALA A 796 -76.57 -17.72 28.21
C ALA A 796 -77.56 -16.74 27.54
N ASP A 797 -77.12 -15.55 27.15
CA ASP A 797 -77.94 -14.50 26.49
C ASP A 797 -77.89 -14.70 24.96
N LEU A 798 -78.63 -15.69 24.48
CA LEU A 798 -78.54 -16.19 23.11
C LEU A 798 -79.52 -15.53 22.14
N ALA A 799 -80.48 -14.74 22.62
CA ALA A 799 -81.53 -14.13 21.83
C ALA A 799 -81.61 -12.60 22.01
N SER A 800 -82.17 -11.92 21.01
CA SER A 800 -82.39 -10.48 21.09
C SER A 800 -83.63 -10.16 21.95
N PRO A 801 -83.61 -9.12 22.81
CA PRO A 801 -82.54 -8.13 22.98
C PRO A 801 -81.41 -8.59 23.91
N LEU A 802 -80.18 -8.62 23.38
CA LEU A 802 -78.98 -8.95 24.16
C LEU A 802 -78.85 -8.02 25.39
N GLY A 803 -78.44 -8.61 26.51
CA GLY A 803 -78.37 -8.03 27.85
C GLY A 803 -79.66 -8.21 28.66
N VAL A 804 -80.61 -9.02 28.17
CA VAL A 804 -81.90 -9.28 28.82
C VAL A 804 -82.20 -10.78 28.80
N PHE A 805 -81.88 -11.46 29.90
CA PHE A 805 -82.17 -12.88 30.10
C PHE A 805 -83.67 -13.15 30.23
N ASP A 806 -84.30 -13.68 29.18
CA ASP A 806 -85.72 -14.03 29.15
C ASP A 806 -86.01 -15.39 28.49
N ILE A 807 -87.29 -15.69 28.24
CA ILE A 807 -87.71 -16.99 27.69
C ILE A 807 -87.21 -17.21 26.26
N PHE A 808 -86.86 -16.16 25.52
CA PHE A 808 -86.38 -16.25 24.16
C PHE A 808 -84.97 -16.83 24.10
N ASP A 809 -84.14 -16.61 25.13
CA ASP A 809 -82.83 -17.24 25.23
C ASP A 809 -82.94 -18.76 25.43
N LEU A 810 -83.98 -19.23 26.15
CA LEU A 810 -84.23 -20.67 26.39
C LEU A 810 -84.76 -21.44 25.17
N ILE A 811 -85.29 -20.76 24.16
CA ILE A 811 -85.94 -21.40 22.99
C ILE A 811 -85.22 -21.14 21.67
N THR A 812 -84.07 -20.46 21.74
CA THR A 812 -83.16 -20.18 20.62
C THR A 812 -82.07 -21.24 20.59
#